data_AF-A0A1S6GKI4-F1
#
_entry.id   AF-A0A1S6GKI4-F1
#
_cell.length_a   1.000
_cell.length_b   1.000
_cell.length_c   1.000
_cell.angle_alpha   90.00
_cell.angle_beta   90.00
_cell.angle_gamma   90.00
#
_symmetry.space_group_name_H-M   'P 1'
#
loop_
_entity.id
_entity.type
_entity.pdbx_description
1 polymer ?
#
loop_
_entity_poly.entity_id
_entity_poly.type
_entity_poly.pdbx_seq_one_letter_code
_entity_poly.pdbx_strand_id
1 'polypeptide(L)'
;MGSGMVAPPLVVRLGDAMFTFPPGKEVIVGRGEAADVRIDVDAKQAISRTHMVLRVQDGQWMAIDKSRNGIYADGIRVQTIPVDDSIPITLGAPTGPRLIFKTVTQIVPAARLAMPTPVRPAQPPSRGPHPSNQPPMPPARPSGPIAQPRPAGPQRQPAPPAPQQFSPPQQGQQTPAARTPQGPPPVHGGPPSGSIPRPAGPPSGPVPRPAGPPAAGPRPAPGWQTPAAPPVSPAPRPARPSPADEADALAKMTGMVKRVLPQRGTPALPPGAITIGRHSTSAIRVDDTLASRTHAYLLPAPTGMQIHDNNSNNGIFVNGMKVPAATLQPGDVVTIGNTDLMFTGATLEPRTAAAATGGLQAHQVGLTIDGYQLLTSVSFAARPGTLTAVIGPSGAGKSTLIKLLAGATQPTSGHVTFDGHDVHAHYASLRSRIGVVPQDDVVHRQLTVDQALDYAAKLRLPADTSKTDRRAVVESVLAELELTQHRAKRVEKLSGGQRKRASVAMELLTGPSLLILDEPTSGLDPALDRQVMSMLRNLADAGRTVIVVTHSLTYLSMCDQVLLLAPGGKTAYAGRPDRIEAAMGTTDWADIFAWVSAKPDDAHAVFLHNNPAAAQPAAAAAPAGPLGEPARTSTARQVFTLMGRQVRLILADRGYAVFLALLPLVMGALCLVVPGSNGLGVTKANGPAPSEPAQLLSVLIIAAVFMGTALTIRDLVGERSIFRREQSVGLSAGAYLTAKVVVYSIAAAAQAAIVVAMVVALKGGPARGALAFGNPVADLYAALALTAIVSAIVGLLLSALARSGDWIMPMLVVMIMSAIVFSGGLIPVTGRAGLNQLSFLLPARWGFAASASTIDLMTANALNTVDDPLWRHQLTWWLTDMGVLLALGIAATIAVARLLRLPATDATGGTGGRKTLTIVLVLVLAAGFVAGASYLTRGSHIRDHAAAQGIPNMPTQGPPPPQKPVAPTELTGLLPDAATVSAVMGSTLTVSGPNPVNVLSTYLVDPAKCAGVAAAGTAQAYGPTNPAGVAGLSFNSTDPNVTVTEYVLGYPDADHAASVQSDQINVWHPCARTTANLSADGQPPAPVGIGKVSLPNGRAAADLTMGAKTCRHVLAADSNVLLDVLVCGPNASAHADDLATKITDKIH
;
A
#
# COMPACT_ATOMS: atom_id res chain seq x y z
N MET A 1 74.50 -4.35 6.44
CA MET A 1 74.36 -3.16 7.31
C MET A 1 73.89 -2.01 6.45
N GLY A 2 72.98 -1.18 6.96
CA GLY A 2 72.51 0.05 6.33
C GLY A 2 71.76 0.84 7.39
N SER A 3 72.26 2.02 7.75
CA SER A 3 71.81 2.73 8.94
C SER A 3 70.43 3.34 8.72
N GLY A 4 69.40 2.76 9.34
CA GLY A 4 68.07 3.37 9.36
C GLY A 4 68.12 4.70 10.10
N MET A 5 67.84 5.80 9.39
CA MET A 5 67.81 7.14 9.99
C MET A 5 66.63 7.24 10.95
N VAL A 6 66.93 7.16 12.25
CA VAL A 6 65.98 7.51 13.31
C VAL A 6 65.87 9.04 13.31
N ALA A 7 64.67 9.55 13.02
CA ALA A 7 64.42 10.99 13.06
C ALA A 7 64.74 11.56 14.46
N PRO A 8 65.31 12.77 14.58
CA PRO A 8 65.51 13.41 15.87
C PRO A 8 64.17 13.73 16.56
N PRO A 9 64.14 13.88 17.90
CA PRO A 9 63.00 14.45 18.61
C PRO A 9 62.57 15.80 18.03
N LEU A 10 61.26 15.97 17.86
CA LEU A 10 60.67 17.20 17.34
C LEU A 10 60.20 18.09 18.49
N VAL A 11 60.68 19.32 18.52
CA VAL A 11 60.12 20.40 19.33
C VAL A 11 59.16 21.23 18.47
N VAL A 12 57.95 21.43 18.96
CA VAL A 12 56.90 22.27 18.37
C VAL A 12 56.67 23.45 19.30
N ARG A 13 56.73 24.69 18.79
CA ARG A 13 56.49 25.91 19.55
C ARG A 13 55.28 26.68 19.01
N LEU A 14 54.38 27.07 19.91
CA LEU A 14 53.15 27.82 19.67
C LEU A 14 53.12 29.04 20.60
N GLY A 15 53.54 30.20 20.10
CA GLY A 15 53.83 31.36 20.96
C GLY A 15 54.95 31.03 21.96
N ASP A 16 54.65 31.15 23.25
CA ASP A 16 55.58 30.80 24.33
C ASP A 16 55.47 29.33 24.78
N ALA A 17 54.41 28.62 24.37
CA ALA A 17 54.24 27.21 24.70
C ALA A 17 55.15 26.33 23.81
N MET A 18 55.80 25.34 24.43
CA MET A 18 56.78 24.46 23.78
C MET A 18 56.49 23.00 24.15
N PHE A 19 56.44 22.14 23.13
CA PHE A 19 56.07 20.73 23.24
C PHE A 19 57.16 19.87 22.57
N THR A 20 57.59 18.78 23.22
CA THR A 20 58.68 17.92 22.71
C THR A 20 58.17 16.50 22.50
N PHE A 21 58.41 15.95 21.31
CA PHE A 21 57.89 14.64 20.90
C PHE A 21 59.02 13.71 20.43
N PRO A 22 59.09 12.46 20.95
CA PRO A 22 60.05 11.48 20.47
C PRO A 22 59.65 10.93 19.10
N PRO A 23 60.62 10.49 18.28
CA PRO A 23 60.33 9.77 17.04
C PRO A 23 59.55 8.48 17.33
N GLY A 24 58.48 8.24 16.56
CA GLY A 24 57.67 7.02 16.63
C GLY A 24 56.22 7.20 17.09
N LYS A 25 55.81 8.40 17.54
CA LYS A 25 54.40 8.75 17.74
C LYS A 25 53.93 9.71 16.63
N GLU A 26 52.75 9.49 16.06
CA GLU A 26 52.05 10.56 15.32
C GLU A 26 51.55 11.61 16.33
N VAL A 27 51.82 12.88 16.06
CA VAL A 27 51.48 14.01 16.94
C VAL A 27 50.31 14.78 16.34
N ILE A 28 49.22 14.90 17.09
CA ILE A 28 47.98 15.55 16.65
C ILE A 28 48.01 17.03 17.04
N VAL A 29 47.83 17.92 16.06
CA VAL A 29 47.82 19.37 16.24
C VAL A 29 46.46 19.92 15.83
N GLY A 30 45.80 20.72 16.68
CA GLY A 30 44.47 21.28 16.40
C GLY A 30 43.74 21.79 17.64
N ARG A 31 42.44 22.07 17.53
CA ARG A 31 41.62 22.55 18.68
C ARG A 31 40.95 21.45 19.52
N GLY A 32 41.16 20.18 19.16
CA GLY A 32 40.50 19.03 19.79
C GLY A 32 41.07 18.69 21.17
N GLU A 33 40.29 18.02 22.01
CA GLU A 33 40.76 17.61 23.35
C GLU A 33 41.74 16.43 23.29
N ALA A 34 41.74 15.70 22.18
CA ALA A 34 42.70 14.65 21.85
C ALA A 34 43.91 15.16 21.03
N ALA A 35 44.11 16.48 20.92
CA ALA A 35 45.29 17.05 20.27
C ALA A 35 46.46 17.16 21.26
N ASP A 36 47.61 16.61 20.88
CA ASP A 36 48.87 16.74 21.61
C ASP A 36 49.34 18.20 21.69
N VAL A 37 49.13 18.97 20.61
CA VAL A 37 49.34 20.42 20.57
C VAL A 37 47.97 21.07 20.40
N ARG A 38 47.31 21.34 21.54
CA ARG A 38 45.98 21.98 21.59
C ARG A 38 46.11 23.49 21.38
N ILE A 39 45.45 24.00 20.34
CA ILE A 39 45.48 25.42 19.96
C ILE A 39 44.23 26.12 20.50
N ASP A 40 44.44 27.10 21.39
CA ASP A 40 43.36 27.72 22.17
C ASP A 40 43.26 29.25 21.99
N VAL A 41 43.68 29.79 20.84
CA VAL A 41 43.55 31.22 20.47
C VAL A 41 42.14 31.62 20.01
N ASP A 42 41.83 32.92 19.94
CA ASP A 42 40.51 33.42 19.48
C ASP A 42 40.12 33.00 18.05
N ALA A 43 41.12 32.82 17.17
CA ALA A 43 40.94 32.25 15.83
C ALA A 43 40.53 30.75 15.82
N LYS A 44 40.24 30.15 16.99
CA LYS A 44 39.82 28.75 17.22
C LYS A 44 38.85 28.19 16.17
N GLN A 45 37.91 29.00 15.66
CA GLN A 45 36.91 28.55 14.68
C GLN A 45 37.50 28.23 13.30
N ALA A 46 38.62 28.84 12.91
CA ALA A 46 39.33 28.52 11.67
C ALA A 46 40.10 27.18 11.73
N ILE A 47 40.10 26.51 12.89
CA ILE A 47 41.01 25.40 13.19
C ILE A 47 40.19 24.12 13.40
N SER A 48 40.45 23.09 12.58
CA SER A 48 39.85 21.76 12.76
C SER A 48 40.34 21.10 14.08
N ARG A 49 39.54 20.20 14.65
CA ARG A 49 39.88 19.55 15.94
C ARG A 49 41.18 18.74 15.86
N THR A 50 41.30 17.93 14.81
CA THR A 50 42.58 17.54 14.22
C THR A 50 42.78 18.44 13.02
N HIS A 51 43.79 19.30 13.03
CA HIS A 51 44.10 20.23 11.95
C HIS A 51 45.26 19.72 11.10
N MET A 52 46.30 19.23 11.76
CA MET A 52 47.51 18.73 11.15
C MET A 52 47.99 17.53 11.95
N VAL A 53 48.59 16.56 11.27
CA VAL A 53 49.31 15.46 11.91
C VAL A 53 50.78 15.57 11.53
N LEU A 54 51.65 15.55 12.54
CA LEU A 54 53.09 15.45 12.36
C LEU A 54 53.46 13.97 12.52
N ARG A 55 54.17 13.39 11.55
CA ARG A 55 54.62 12.00 11.61
C ARG A 55 55.98 11.82 10.96
N VAL A 56 56.71 10.77 11.33
CA VAL A 56 57.97 10.42 10.67
C VAL A 56 57.69 9.64 9.39
N GLN A 57 58.30 10.05 8.28
CA GLN A 57 58.43 9.28 7.04
C GLN A 57 59.87 9.35 6.57
N ASP A 58 60.44 8.21 6.15
CA ASP A 58 61.78 8.12 5.53
C ASP A 58 62.92 8.77 6.32
N GLY A 59 62.78 8.83 7.65
CA GLY A 59 63.74 9.43 8.59
C GLY A 59 63.55 10.92 8.88
N GLN A 60 62.54 11.58 8.29
CA GLN A 60 62.21 12.99 8.49
C GLN A 60 60.80 13.17 9.05
N TRP A 61 60.55 14.28 9.75
CA TRP A 61 59.19 14.65 10.18
C TRP A 61 58.44 15.32 9.03
N MET A 62 57.19 14.92 8.82
CA MET A 62 56.28 15.45 7.80
C MET A 62 55.03 16.02 8.47
N ALA A 63 54.70 17.27 8.13
CA ALA A 63 53.45 17.92 8.49
C ALA A 63 52.41 17.66 7.40
N ILE A 64 51.25 17.11 7.78
CA ILE A 64 50.19 16.68 6.85
C ILE A 64 48.88 17.37 7.21
N ASP A 65 48.26 18.06 6.24
CA ASP A 65 46.95 18.70 6.38
C ASP A 65 45.87 17.63 6.63
N LYS A 66 45.06 17.87 7.67
CA LYS A 66 43.84 17.12 8.00
C LYS A 66 42.65 18.07 8.23
N SER A 67 42.83 19.35 7.91
CA SER A 67 41.86 20.41 8.17
C SER A 67 40.98 20.71 6.96
N ARG A 68 39.92 21.48 7.20
CA ARG A 68 39.12 22.07 6.11
C ARG A 68 39.82 23.28 5.48
N ASN A 69 40.44 24.12 6.29
CA ASN A 69 40.88 25.46 5.90
C ASN A 69 42.34 25.53 5.41
N GLY A 70 43.19 24.59 5.82
CA GLY A 70 44.54 24.42 5.29
C GLY A 70 45.65 24.72 6.28
N ILE A 71 46.79 24.05 6.09
CA ILE A 71 48.08 24.49 6.61
C ILE A 71 48.80 25.32 5.54
N TYR A 72 49.52 26.35 5.97
CA TYR A 72 50.16 27.33 5.10
C TYR A 72 51.64 27.47 5.46
N ALA A 73 52.52 27.47 4.45
CA ALA A 73 53.95 27.74 4.58
C ALA A 73 54.27 28.94 3.68
N ASP A 74 54.95 29.96 4.23
CA ASP A 74 55.23 31.24 3.57
C ASP A 74 54.00 31.88 2.87
N GLY A 75 52.83 31.69 3.48
CA GLY A 75 51.53 32.17 2.99
C GLY A 75 50.85 31.30 1.92
N ILE A 76 51.53 30.27 1.39
CA ILE A 76 51.01 29.35 0.39
C ILE A 76 50.38 28.13 1.08
N ARG A 77 49.16 27.72 0.68
CA ARG A 77 48.51 26.51 1.22
C ARG A 77 49.23 25.25 0.73
N VAL A 78 49.61 24.35 1.64
CA VAL A 78 50.24 23.07 1.33
C VAL A 78 49.43 21.91 1.94
N GLN A 79 49.42 20.74 1.27
CA GLN A 79 48.77 19.53 1.81
C GLN A 79 49.73 18.67 2.64
N THR A 80 51.01 18.70 2.32
CA THR A 80 52.07 17.98 3.04
C THR A 80 53.38 18.71 2.81
N ILE A 81 54.19 18.89 3.86
CA ILE A 81 55.48 19.58 3.82
C ILE A 81 56.44 18.91 4.82
N PRO A 82 57.75 18.76 4.49
CA PRO A 82 58.73 18.37 5.51
C PRO A 82 58.80 19.44 6.61
N VAL A 83 59.02 18.98 7.83
CA VAL A 83 59.15 19.83 9.02
C VAL A 83 60.61 20.21 9.16
N ASP A 84 60.90 21.48 8.89
CA ASP A 84 62.25 22.07 8.95
C ASP A 84 62.32 23.20 10.00
N ASP A 85 63.53 23.45 10.50
CA ASP A 85 63.82 24.48 11.50
C ASP A 85 63.68 25.92 10.95
N SER A 86 63.69 26.11 9.62
CA SER A 86 63.56 27.44 8.99
C SER A 86 62.12 27.83 8.60
N ILE A 87 61.26 26.86 8.26
CA ILE A 87 59.94 27.13 7.68
C ILE A 87 58.83 27.11 8.75
N PRO A 88 58.14 28.23 9.00
CA PRO A 88 56.98 28.25 9.89
C PRO A 88 55.73 27.72 9.20
N ILE A 89 54.85 27.04 9.94
CA ILE A 89 53.54 26.62 9.43
C ILE A 89 52.44 27.41 10.14
N THR A 90 51.64 28.17 9.40
CA THR A 90 50.42 28.84 9.90
C THR A 90 49.18 27.99 9.61
N LEU A 91 48.20 28.04 10.51
CA LEU A 91 47.06 27.12 10.50
C LEU A 91 45.72 27.83 10.25
N GLY A 92 44.94 27.32 9.29
CA GLY A 92 43.60 27.78 8.94
C GLY A 92 43.55 29.04 8.08
N ALA A 93 44.62 29.83 8.03
CA ALA A 93 44.81 30.97 7.14
C ALA A 93 46.31 31.31 7.04
N PRO A 94 46.76 32.06 6.01
CA PRO A 94 48.13 32.58 5.93
C PRO A 94 48.56 33.36 7.19
N THR A 95 47.62 34.11 7.78
CA THR A 95 47.76 34.90 9.01
C THR A 95 47.32 34.15 10.28
N GLY A 96 47.04 32.85 10.17
CA GLY A 96 46.61 32.00 11.29
C GLY A 96 47.75 31.68 12.28
N PRO A 97 47.47 30.92 13.36
CA PRO A 97 48.45 30.65 14.40
C PRO A 97 49.70 29.98 13.87
N ARG A 98 50.85 30.62 14.12
CA ARG A 98 52.17 30.23 13.63
C ARG A 98 52.81 29.20 14.55
N LEU A 99 53.07 28.03 14.00
CA LEU A 99 53.94 27.01 14.60
C LEU A 99 55.36 27.19 14.09
N ILE A 100 56.32 27.02 14.99
CA ILE A 100 57.75 26.98 14.69
C ILE A 100 58.27 25.64 15.20
N PHE A 101 59.12 25.00 14.40
CA PHE A 101 59.64 23.67 14.68
C PHE A 101 61.13 23.73 14.99
N LYS A 102 61.62 22.76 15.77
CA LYS A 102 63.04 22.46 15.89
C LYS A 102 63.31 20.97 15.97
N THR A 103 64.25 20.48 15.18
CA THR A 103 64.73 19.10 15.16
C THR A 103 65.97 18.98 16.04
N VAL A 104 65.81 18.47 17.26
CA VAL A 104 66.82 18.64 18.32
C VAL A 104 67.70 17.38 18.45
N THR A 105 69.00 17.54 18.19
CA THR A 105 70.00 16.45 18.25
C THR A 105 70.46 16.08 19.66
N GLN A 106 69.94 16.74 20.71
CA GLN A 106 70.18 16.40 22.12
C GLN A 106 68.87 16.20 22.88
N ILE A 107 68.81 15.13 23.69
CA ILE A 107 67.71 14.88 24.61
C ILE A 107 67.91 15.77 25.85
N VAL A 108 67.07 16.80 26.01
CA VAL A 108 67.05 17.62 27.23
C VAL A 108 66.35 16.83 28.36
N PRO A 109 66.99 16.60 29.52
CA PRO A 109 66.36 15.89 30.63
C PRO A 109 65.17 16.66 31.22
N ALA A 110 64.04 15.97 31.43
CA ALA A 110 62.82 16.57 31.96
C ALA A 110 62.91 16.80 33.49
N ALA A 111 63.48 17.93 33.90
CA ALA A 111 63.54 18.34 35.30
C ALA A 111 62.31 19.19 35.70
N ARG A 112 61.46 18.63 36.58
CA ARG A 112 60.38 19.31 37.32
C ARG A 112 59.30 20.04 36.50
N LEU A 113 58.42 19.27 35.86
CA LEU A 113 57.00 19.66 35.80
C LEU A 113 56.31 19.19 37.09
N ALA A 114 56.10 20.10 38.04
CA ALA A 114 55.13 19.87 39.11
C ALA A 114 53.72 20.02 38.53
N MET A 115 52.80 19.12 38.90
CA MET A 115 51.38 19.33 38.61
C MET A 115 50.89 20.55 39.39
N PRO A 116 50.10 21.47 38.80
CA PRO A 116 49.44 22.52 39.55
C PRO A 116 48.36 21.89 40.44
N THR A 117 48.65 21.75 41.73
CA THR A 117 47.67 21.36 42.74
C THR A 117 46.53 22.40 42.81
N PRO A 118 45.27 21.99 43.08
CA PRO A 118 44.17 22.95 43.21
C PRO A 118 44.46 23.99 44.29
N VAL A 119 44.43 25.27 43.91
CA VAL A 119 44.56 26.38 44.86
C VAL A 119 43.30 26.44 45.71
N ARG A 120 43.43 26.04 46.97
CA ARG A 120 42.39 26.20 47.99
C ARG A 120 42.18 27.71 48.24
N PRO A 121 40.94 28.24 48.24
CA PRO A 121 40.72 29.66 48.49
C PRO A 121 41.33 30.12 49.82
N ALA A 122 41.97 31.29 49.82
CA ALA A 122 42.60 31.85 51.00
C ALA A 122 41.56 32.22 52.08
N GLN A 123 41.89 31.94 53.34
CA GLN A 123 41.09 32.46 54.46
C GLN A 123 41.34 33.97 54.63
N PRO A 124 40.30 34.79 54.89
CA PRO A 124 40.49 36.16 55.32
C PRO A 124 41.15 36.24 56.71
N PRO A 125 41.87 37.32 57.04
CA PRO A 125 42.68 37.40 58.26
C PRO A 125 41.84 37.52 59.54
N SER A 126 42.36 36.97 60.63
CA SER A 126 41.70 36.92 61.95
C SER A 126 42.14 38.06 62.89
N ARG A 127 41.18 38.65 63.61
CA ARG A 127 41.38 39.48 64.83
C ARG A 127 40.04 39.76 65.53
N GLY A 128 39.93 39.47 66.83
CA GLY A 128 38.78 39.83 67.68
C GLY A 128 38.32 38.70 68.65
N PRO A 129 38.22 38.92 69.97
CA PRO A 129 37.98 37.85 70.96
C PRO A 129 36.51 37.65 71.40
N HIS A 130 36.26 36.51 72.08
CA HIS A 130 35.02 36.18 72.81
C HIS A 130 34.80 37.08 74.06
N PRO A 131 33.55 37.20 74.56
CA PRO A 131 32.94 36.22 75.52
C PRO A 131 31.62 35.62 74.96
N SER A 132 31.25 34.33 75.07
CA SER A 132 31.12 33.39 76.20
C SER A 132 29.78 33.45 76.95
N ASN A 133 28.90 32.44 76.77
CA ASN A 133 28.24 31.70 77.85
C ASN A 133 27.46 30.46 77.35
N GLN A 134 27.72 29.32 78.01
CA GLN A 134 26.85 28.12 78.12
C GLN A 134 26.28 28.13 79.58
N PRO A 135 25.67 27.07 80.17
CA PRO A 135 25.20 25.74 79.70
C PRO A 135 23.72 25.47 80.17
N PRO A 136 23.21 24.25 80.47
CA PRO A 136 23.56 22.85 80.09
C PRO A 136 22.36 22.00 79.51
N MET A 137 22.61 20.72 79.20
CA MET A 137 21.64 19.59 79.05
C MET A 137 21.25 18.99 80.43
N PRO A 138 20.46 17.88 80.63
CA PRO A 138 19.75 16.90 79.75
C PRO A 138 18.23 16.80 80.17
N PRO A 139 17.42 15.68 80.14
CA PRO A 139 17.52 14.30 79.58
C PRO A 139 16.29 13.90 78.71
N ALA A 140 15.70 12.68 78.86
CA ALA A 140 14.66 12.12 77.97
C ALA A 140 13.66 11.10 78.59
N ARG A 141 12.41 11.07 78.07
CA ARG A 141 11.36 9.98 78.10
C ARG A 141 10.81 9.51 79.47
N PRO A 142 9.68 8.74 79.56
CA PRO A 142 8.53 8.51 78.63
C PRO A 142 7.10 8.54 79.29
N SER A 143 6.05 8.32 78.47
CA SER A 143 4.73 7.65 78.78
C SER A 143 3.69 8.25 79.75
N GLY A 144 2.38 8.13 79.41
CA GLY A 144 1.22 8.36 80.31
C GLY A 144 -0.11 8.76 79.60
N PRO A 145 -1.30 8.16 79.88
CA PRO A 145 -2.58 8.46 79.19
C PRO A 145 -3.80 8.80 80.10
N ILE A 146 -4.96 9.19 79.49
CA ILE A 146 -6.41 8.90 79.80
C ILE A 146 -7.35 9.99 79.20
N ALA A 147 -8.69 9.77 79.11
CA ALA A 147 -9.58 10.46 78.16
C ALA A 147 -11.07 10.71 78.61
N GLN A 148 -11.76 11.63 77.89
CA GLN A 148 -13.23 11.81 77.75
C GLN A 148 -14.04 12.33 78.98
N PRO A 149 -15.34 12.77 78.88
CA PRO A 149 -16.35 12.68 77.78
C PRO A 149 -17.13 13.99 77.38
N ARG A 150 -18.28 13.84 76.67
CA ARG A 150 -19.27 14.83 76.09
C ARG A 150 -20.59 14.93 76.92
N PRO A 151 -21.68 15.70 76.57
CA PRO A 151 -22.06 16.57 75.40
C PRO A 151 -22.30 18.07 75.79
N ALA A 152 -23.08 19.00 75.17
CA ALA A 152 -24.05 19.17 74.03
C ALA A 152 -23.92 20.63 73.44
N GLY A 153 -24.78 21.33 72.65
CA GLY A 153 -26.09 21.15 71.96
C GLY A 153 -27.26 22.04 72.50
N PRO A 154 -28.20 22.66 71.71
CA PRO A 154 -28.35 22.76 70.24
C PRO A 154 -28.71 24.17 69.61
N GLN A 155 -28.61 24.28 68.26
CA GLN A 155 -29.38 25.09 67.27
C GLN A 155 -29.54 26.64 67.29
N ARG A 156 -29.12 27.28 66.17
CA ARG A 156 -29.98 28.04 65.22
C ARG A 156 -29.28 28.23 63.84
N GLN A 157 -30.02 28.61 62.79
CA GLN A 157 -29.64 28.75 61.36
C GLN A 157 -30.22 30.08 60.79
N PRO A 158 -29.97 30.53 59.53
CA PRO A 158 -29.35 29.87 58.36
C PRO A 158 -28.19 30.65 57.68
N ALA A 159 -27.73 30.21 56.49
CA ALA A 159 -26.66 30.83 55.71
C ALA A 159 -27.01 30.99 54.19
N PRO A 160 -26.46 32.00 53.47
CA PRO A 160 -26.73 32.30 52.06
C PRO A 160 -25.90 31.46 51.04
N PRO A 161 -26.18 31.53 49.72
CA PRO A 161 -25.80 30.47 48.76
C PRO A 161 -24.42 30.62 48.10
N ALA A 162 -23.94 29.51 47.52
CA ALA A 162 -22.70 29.42 46.74
C ALA A 162 -22.90 29.78 45.24
N PRO A 163 -21.84 30.24 44.53
CA PRO A 163 -21.93 30.69 43.14
C PRO A 163 -22.08 29.57 42.11
N GLN A 164 -22.63 29.92 40.95
CA GLN A 164 -22.97 29.00 39.85
C GLN A 164 -21.74 28.60 39.00
N GLN A 165 -21.70 27.35 38.54
CA GLN A 165 -20.84 26.90 37.44
C GLN A 165 -21.69 26.57 36.20
N PHE A 166 -21.23 27.00 35.02
CA PHE A 166 -21.85 26.66 33.74
C PHE A 166 -21.26 25.35 33.19
N SER A 167 -22.13 24.46 32.71
CA SER A 167 -21.75 23.17 32.10
C SER A 167 -22.12 23.11 30.61
N PRO A 168 -21.23 22.64 29.72
CA PRO A 168 -21.62 22.22 28.38
C PRO A 168 -22.36 20.85 28.42
N PRO A 169 -23.19 20.52 27.41
CA PRO A 169 -24.14 19.42 27.50
C PRO A 169 -23.55 18.03 27.25
N GLN A 170 -24.15 17.03 27.91
CA GLN A 170 -23.93 15.59 27.67
C GLN A 170 -24.83 15.05 26.54
N GLN A 171 -24.43 13.91 25.97
CA GLN A 171 -25.29 12.71 25.95
C GLN A 171 -24.39 11.48 26.16
N GLY A 172 -24.86 10.51 26.95
CA GLY A 172 -24.02 9.43 27.48
C GLY A 172 -24.72 8.07 27.57
N GLN A 173 -23.92 7.03 27.79
CA GLN A 173 -24.38 5.65 27.95
C GLN A 173 -25.03 5.43 29.32
N GLN A 174 -25.90 4.42 29.42
CA GLN A 174 -26.49 3.97 30.69
C GLN A 174 -26.26 2.46 30.89
N THR A 175 -26.08 2.07 32.16
CA THR A 175 -26.05 0.71 32.67
C THR A 175 -26.93 0.62 33.92
N PRO A 176 -27.68 -0.48 34.12
CA PRO A 176 -28.21 -0.86 35.43
C PRO A 176 -27.68 -2.24 35.90
N ALA A 177 -27.97 -2.65 37.14
CA ALA A 177 -27.36 -3.82 37.78
C ALA A 177 -28.32 -4.70 38.65
N ALA A 178 -28.06 -6.01 38.59
CA ALA A 178 -28.25 -7.10 39.59
C ALA A 178 -29.43 -7.15 40.58
N ARG A 179 -30.13 -8.31 40.62
CA ARG A 179 -30.34 -9.16 41.84
C ARG A 179 -30.84 -10.60 41.53
N THR A 180 -30.78 -11.45 42.56
CA THR A 180 -30.94 -12.95 42.69
C THR A 180 -32.41 -13.45 42.71
N PRO A 181 -32.80 -14.78 42.79
CA PRO A 181 -32.10 -15.95 43.39
C PRO A 181 -32.39 -17.41 42.87
N GLN A 182 -31.96 -18.43 43.66
CA GLN A 182 -32.45 -19.84 43.80
C GLN A 182 -31.97 -21.00 42.88
N GLY A 183 -32.11 -22.23 43.42
CA GLY A 183 -31.91 -23.60 42.86
C GLY A 183 -32.90 -24.58 43.57
N PRO A 184 -32.70 -25.92 43.69
CA PRO A 184 -31.47 -26.71 43.52
C PRO A 184 -31.61 -28.04 42.66
N PRO A 185 -31.37 -29.32 43.09
CA PRO A 185 -30.70 -30.39 42.29
C PRO A 185 -31.67 -31.61 42.05
N PRO A 186 -31.35 -32.96 42.05
CA PRO A 186 -30.07 -33.73 42.13
C PRO A 186 -29.94 -35.07 41.30
N VAL A 187 -28.76 -35.73 41.38
CA VAL A 187 -28.51 -37.22 41.34
C VAL A 187 -28.81 -38.00 40.03
N HIS A 188 -28.10 -39.06 39.57
CA HIS A 188 -26.87 -39.80 39.97
C HIS A 188 -26.04 -40.13 38.70
N GLY A 189 -25.07 -41.08 38.58
CA GLY A 189 -24.34 -42.05 39.43
C GLY A 189 -23.45 -42.94 38.51
N GLY A 190 -22.31 -43.57 38.87
CA GLY A 190 -21.60 -43.74 40.16
C GLY A 190 -20.07 -44.04 39.97
N PRO A 191 -19.33 -44.51 41.03
CA PRO A 191 -17.85 -44.42 41.16
C PRO A 191 -17.17 -45.84 41.34
N PRO A 192 -15.95 -46.09 41.96
CA PRO A 192 -14.89 -45.22 42.56
C PRO A 192 -13.37 -45.65 42.42
N SER A 193 -12.46 -44.86 43.03
CA SER A 193 -11.15 -45.25 43.70
C SER A 193 -9.79 -45.48 42.95
N GLY A 194 -8.67 -44.90 43.47
CA GLY A 194 -7.32 -45.55 43.48
C GLY A 194 -5.99 -44.76 43.22
N SER A 195 -5.23 -44.42 44.27
CA SER A 195 -3.71 -44.33 44.42
C SER A 195 -2.78 -43.42 43.56
N ILE A 196 -1.55 -43.13 44.08
CA ILE A 196 -0.53 -42.11 43.64
C ILE A 196 0.91 -42.58 44.04
N PRO A 197 2.01 -42.50 43.22
CA PRO A 197 3.16 -41.56 43.47
C PRO A 197 4.08 -41.21 42.24
N ARG A 198 5.36 -40.80 42.47
CA ARG A 198 6.47 -40.50 41.50
C ARG A 198 7.65 -41.52 41.59
N PRO A 199 8.61 -41.53 40.63
CA PRO A 199 10.00 -40.97 40.79
C PRO A 199 10.57 -40.40 39.45
N ALA A 200 11.83 -39.97 39.20
CA ALA A 200 12.97 -39.28 39.84
C ALA A 200 14.02 -38.98 38.70
N GLY A 201 15.11 -38.23 38.94
CA GLY A 201 16.25 -37.97 37.99
C GLY A 201 17.39 -39.02 38.10
N PRO A 202 18.70 -38.77 37.78
CA PRO A 202 19.46 -37.56 37.34
C PRO A 202 20.42 -37.89 36.13
N PRO A 203 21.74 -37.52 35.97
CA PRO A 203 22.63 -36.43 36.47
C PRO A 203 23.44 -35.68 35.34
N SER A 204 24.61 -35.08 35.63
CA SER A 204 25.38 -34.16 34.75
C SER A 204 26.93 -34.20 34.85
N GLY A 205 27.63 -33.84 33.74
CA GLY A 205 29.09 -33.51 33.66
C GLY A 205 30.04 -34.65 33.26
N PRO A 206 31.35 -34.41 32.92
CA PRO A 206 32.11 -33.14 32.84
C PRO A 206 32.81 -32.89 31.46
N VAL A 207 33.89 -32.08 31.41
CA VAL A 207 34.53 -31.46 30.21
C VAL A 207 36.04 -31.84 30.07
N PRO A 208 36.59 -32.06 28.85
CA PRO A 208 37.78 -31.30 28.38
C PRO A 208 37.86 -31.00 26.85
N ARG A 209 39.01 -30.48 26.39
CA ARG A 209 39.30 -29.84 25.07
C ARG A 209 39.99 -30.77 24.02
N PRO A 210 40.19 -30.36 22.74
CA PRO A 210 40.35 -31.27 21.59
C PRO A 210 41.79 -31.51 21.10
N ALA A 211 41.97 -32.54 20.26
CA ALA A 211 43.17 -32.77 19.44
C ALA A 211 42.90 -33.63 18.18
N GLY A 212 43.66 -33.40 17.10
CA GLY A 212 44.16 -34.42 16.14
C GLY A 212 43.21 -35.10 15.12
N PRO A 213 43.53 -35.09 13.81
CA PRO A 213 42.96 -36.01 12.81
C PRO A 213 43.87 -37.24 12.53
N PRO A 214 43.31 -38.44 12.27
CA PRO A 214 44.00 -39.57 11.64
C PRO A 214 43.47 -39.88 10.22
N ALA A 215 44.07 -40.86 9.52
CA ALA A 215 43.83 -41.10 8.09
C ALA A 215 43.91 -42.58 7.64
N ALA A 216 43.50 -42.81 6.38
CA ALA A 216 43.92 -43.87 5.44
C ALA A 216 43.37 -45.31 5.54
N GLY A 217 42.85 -45.79 4.39
CA GLY A 217 42.91 -47.18 3.92
C GLY A 217 41.63 -48.03 4.02
N PRO A 218 41.51 -49.15 3.26
CA PRO A 218 42.38 -49.67 2.19
C PRO A 218 41.69 -49.76 0.79
N ARG A 219 42.38 -50.36 -0.20
CA ARG A 219 41.92 -50.62 -1.59
C ARG A 219 41.51 -52.09 -1.83
N PRO A 220 40.84 -52.40 -2.96
CA PRO A 220 41.31 -53.48 -3.85
C PRO A 220 41.48 -53.07 -5.34
N ALA A 221 41.96 -54.02 -6.16
CA ALA A 221 42.22 -54.00 -7.62
C ALA A 221 42.18 -55.48 -8.14
N PRO A 222 42.54 -55.89 -9.39
CA PRO A 222 43.03 -55.16 -10.59
C PRO A 222 42.44 -55.62 -11.97
N GLY A 223 42.99 -55.10 -13.09
CA GLY A 223 42.80 -55.59 -14.49
C GLY A 223 41.81 -54.76 -15.33
N TRP A 224 42.01 -54.48 -16.63
CA TRP A 224 43.01 -54.91 -17.64
C TRP A 224 43.56 -53.71 -18.47
N GLN A 225 44.48 -53.96 -19.42
CA GLN A 225 45.26 -52.96 -20.19
C GLN A 225 44.71 -52.75 -21.63
N THR A 226 44.74 -51.54 -22.22
CA THR A 226 45.75 -50.99 -23.17
C THR A 226 45.08 -49.83 -23.97
N PRO A 227 45.75 -49.17 -24.95
CA PRO A 227 46.86 -48.22 -24.85
C PRO A 227 46.40 -46.75 -25.10
N ALA A 228 47.34 -45.79 -25.19
CA ALA A 228 47.06 -44.35 -25.05
C ALA A 228 46.65 -43.58 -26.33
N ALA A 229 45.90 -42.48 -26.11
CA ALA A 229 45.62 -41.38 -27.04
C ALA A 229 45.74 -40.03 -26.27
N PRO A 230 45.99 -38.88 -26.94
CA PRO A 230 46.37 -37.64 -26.24
C PRO A 230 45.21 -36.97 -25.46
N PRO A 231 45.51 -36.22 -24.39
CA PRO A 231 44.49 -35.64 -23.51
C PRO A 231 43.75 -34.46 -24.15
N VAL A 232 42.51 -34.70 -24.57
CA VAL A 232 41.55 -33.63 -24.91
C VAL A 232 41.12 -32.91 -23.63
N SER A 233 41.27 -31.59 -23.59
CA SER A 233 40.87 -30.77 -22.44
C SER A 233 39.35 -30.84 -22.20
N PRO A 234 38.86 -31.20 -20.99
CA PRO A 234 37.44 -31.20 -20.70
C PRO A 234 36.89 -29.77 -20.66
N ALA A 235 35.73 -29.56 -21.30
CA ALA A 235 35.08 -28.26 -21.37
C ALA A 235 34.71 -27.69 -19.98
N PRO A 236 34.79 -26.36 -19.79
CA PRO A 236 34.45 -25.73 -18.51
C PRO A 236 32.96 -25.92 -18.17
N ARG A 237 32.68 -26.28 -16.92
CA ARG A 237 31.31 -26.24 -16.38
C ARG A 237 30.75 -24.82 -16.50
N PRO A 238 29.46 -24.63 -16.85
CA PRO A 238 28.88 -23.30 -16.97
C PRO A 238 28.98 -22.55 -15.63
N ALA A 239 29.64 -21.39 -15.66
CA ALA A 239 29.73 -20.50 -14.51
C ALA A 239 28.34 -19.93 -14.16
N ARG A 240 28.14 -19.53 -12.90
CA ARG A 240 26.97 -18.72 -12.55
C ARG A 240 27.05 -17.37 -13.29
N PRO A 241 25.94 -16.86 -13.86
CA PRO A 241 25.94 -15.57 -14.54
C PRO A 241 26.36 -14.45 -13.59
N SER A 242 26.99 -13.42 -14.14
CA SER A 242 27.52 -12.29 -13.40
C SER A 242 26.48 -11.16 -13.30
N PRO A 243 26.66 -10.19 -12.38
CA PRO A 243 25.80 -9.00 -12.31
C PRO A 243 25.88 -8.08 -13.55
N ALA A 244 26.75 -8.36 -14.53
CA ALA A 244 26.78 -7.65 -15.80
C ALA A 244 25.71 -8.16 -16.78
N ASP A 245 25.38 -9.45 -16.73
CA ASP A 245 24.54 -10.12 -17.72
C ASP A 245 23.06 -9.72 -17.59
N GLU A 246 22.57 -9.54 -16.36
CA GLU A 246 21.24 -8.97 -16.07
C GLU A 246 21.09 -7.52 -16.59
N ALA A 247 22.19 -6.76 -16.59
CA ALA A 247 22.17 -5.37 -17.04
C ALA A 247 22.02 -5.27 -18.58
N ASP A 248 22.54 -6.25 -19.32
CA ASP A 248 22.48 -6.29 -20.78
C ASP A 248 21.10 -6.72 -21.29
N ALA A 249 20.41 -7.64 -20.62
CA ALA A 249 19.01 -7.98 -20.92
C ALA A 249 18.08 -6.75 -20.82
N LEU A 250 18.24 -5.96 -19.74
CA LEU A 250 17.47 -4.72 -19.56
C LEU A 250 17.92 -3.60 -20.51
N ALA A 251 19.21 -3.56 -20.90
CA ALA A 251 19.73 -2.65 -21.92
C ALA A 251 19.16 -2.96 -23.32
N LYS A 252 19.01 -4.23 -23.67
CA LYS A 252 18.41 -4.67 -24.95
C LYS A 252 16.94 -4.28 -25.04
N MET A 253 16.13 -4.51 -23.99
CA MET A 253 14.73 -4.07 -23.95
C MET A 253 14.57 -2.54 -23.96
N THR A 254 15.46 -1.79 -23.30
CA THR A 254 15.42 -0.31 -23.35
C THR A 254 16.03 0.29 -24.62
N GLY A 255 16.80 -0.50 -25.39
CA GLY A 255 17.45 -0.07 -26.63
C GLY A 255 16.47 0.26 -27.77
N MET A 256 15.37 -0.48 -27.90
CA MET A 256 14.33 -0.20 -28.91
C MET A 256 13.64 1.15 -28.67
N VAL A 257 13.26 1.45 -27.43
CA VAL A 257 12.64 2.73 -27.04
C VAL A 257 13.56 3.92 -27.35
N LYS A 258 14.88 3.72 -27.25
CA LYS A 258 15.89 4.76 -27.49
C LYS A 258 16.07 5.16 -28.97
N ARG A 259 15.42 4.47 -29.92
CA ARG A 259 15.43 4.84 -31.35
C ARG A 259 14.24 5.69 -31.80
N VAL A 260 13.19 5.83 -30.98
CA VAL A 260 11.91 6.48 -31.39
C VAL A 260 11.70 7.84 -30.72
N LEU A 261 12.39 8.12 -29.61
CA LEU A 261 12.36 9.43 -28.96
C LEU A 261 13.45 10.35 -29.53
N PRO A 262 13.12 11.55 -30.03
CA PRO A 262 14.14 12.51 -30.45
C PRO A 262 14.96 12.92 -29.23
N GLN A 263 16.28 12.82 -29.33
CA GLN A 263 17.17 13.47 -28.37
C GLN A 263 17.02 14.98 -28.57
N ARG A 264 16.27 15.65 -27.68
CA ARG A 264 16.37 17.09 -27.53
C ARG A 264 17.82 17.41 -27.19
N GLY A 265 18.55 17.96 -28.15
CA GLY A 265 19.87 18.53 -27.88
C GLY A 265 19.76 19.58 -26.79
N THR A 266 20.85 19.79 -26.05
CA THR A 266 21.01 21.00 -25.25
C THR A 266 20.74 22.22 -26.14
N PRO A 267 20.02 23.26 -25.67
CA PRO A 267 19.89 24.51 -26.41
C PRO A 267 21.25 24.99 -26.88
N ALA A 268 21.34 25.45 -28.13
CA ALA A 268 22.57 26.07 -28.62
C ALA A 268 22.80 27.34 -27.80
N LEU A 269 23.91 27.38 -27.06
CA LEU A 269 24.27 28.53 -26.24
C LEU A 269 24.48 29.77 -27.13
N PRO A 270 23.96 30.95 -26.76
CA PRO A 270 24.18 32.16 -27.54
C PRO A 270 25.68 32.50 -27.67
N PRO A 271 26.12 33.10 -28.79
CA PRO A 271 27.49 33.60 -28.93
C PRO A 271 27.85 34.57 -27.79
N GLY A 272 29.03 34.39 -27.19
CA GLY A 272 29.48 35.21 -26.05
C GLY A 272 28.95 34.79 -24.67
N ALA A 273 28.17 33.72 -24.56
CA ALA A 273 27.65 33.23 -23.28
C ALA A 273 28.75 32.70 -22.34
N ILE A 274 28.91 33.32 -21.16
CA ILE A 274 29.81 32.85 -20.09
C ILE A 274 29.08 31.75 -19.32
N THR A 275 29.49 30.49 -19.48
CA THR A 275 28.78 29.32 -18.93
C THR A 275 29.05 29.11 -17.44
N ILE A 276 28.00 28.75 -16.69
CA ILE A 276 28.06 28.42 -15.26
C ILE A 276 27.58 26.98 -15.06
N GLY A 277 28.32 26.14 -14.33
CA GLY A 277 27.87 24.77 -14.05
C GLY A 277 28.91 23.82 -13.46
N ARG A 278 28.49 22.56 -13.26
CA ARG A 278 29.31 21.50 -12.64
C ARG A 278 30.36 20.90 -13.59
N HIS A 279 30.20 21.06 -14.91
CA HIS A 279 31.14 20.49 -15.86
C HIS A 279 32.43 21.32 -15.90
N SER A 280 33.58 20.65 -16.03
CA SER A 280 34.90 21.29 -16.07
C SER A 280 35.14 22.22 -17.27
N THR A 281 34.23 22.21 -18.25
CA THR A 281 34.22 23.13 -19.41
C THR A 281 33.29 24.34 -19.20
N SER A 282 32.75 24.54 -17.99
CA SER A 282 32.01 25.75 -17.64
C SER A 282 33.00 26.85 -17.27
N ALA A 283 32.83 28.06 -17.79
CA ALA A 283 33.71 29.19 -17.47
C ALA A 283 33.70 29.54 -15.97
N ILE A 284 32.54 29.44 -15.33
CA ILE A 284 32.35 29.52 -13.87
C ILE A 284 31.97 28.13 -13.37
N ARG A 285 32.90 27.45 -12.70
CA ARG A 285 32.71 26.10 -12.19
C ARG A 285 32.02 26.10 -10.83
N VAL A 286 30.96 25.30 -10.70
CA VAL A 286 30.20 25.11 -9.46
C VAL A 286 30.31 23.65 -9.01
N ASP A 287 31.17 23.37 -8.03
CA ASP A 287 31.45 22.02 -7.52
C ASP A 287 30.37 21.48 -6.57
N ASP A 288 29.13 21.47 -7.05
CA ASP A 288 27.93 21.14 -6.30
C ASP A 288 27.17 19.99 -6.97
N THR A 289 26.86 18.90 -6.23
CA THR A 289 26.15 17.73 -6.80
C THR A 289 24.76 18.05 -7.37
N LEU A 290 24.14 19.17 -6.96
CA LEU A 290 22.84 19.64 -7.42
C LEU A 290 22.94 20.60 -8.61
N ALA A 291 24.15 21.00 -9.01
CA ALA A 291 24.37 21.75 -10.23
C ALA A 291 24.35 20.83 -11.46
N SER A 292 23.52 21.18 -12.45
CA SER A 292 23.62 20.63 -13.81
C SER A 292 24.98 20.99 -14.43
N ARG A 293 25.41 20.17 -15.41
CA ARG A 293 26.68 20.26 -16.15
C ARG A 293 26.94 21.67 -16.68
N THR A 294 25.95 22.23 -17.36
CA THR A 294 25.87 23.64 -17.74
C THR A 294 24.52 24.13 -17.23
N HIS A 295 24.52 24.74 -16.06
CA HIS A 295 23.32 25.10 -15.29
C HIS A 295 22.69 26.41 -15.78
N ALA A 296 23.54 27.41 -16.03
CA ALA A 296 23.14 28.75 -16.42
C ALA A 296 24.23 29.37 -17.30
N TYR A 297 23.98 30.57 -17.81
CA TYR A 297 24.99 31.38 -18.49
C TYR A 297 24.74 32.86 -18.27
N LEU A 298 25.81 33.66 -18.33
CA LEU A 298 25.75 35.12 -18.34
C LEU A 298 25.81 35.63 -19.79
N LEU A 299 25.03 36.66 -20.09
CA LEU A 299 25.11 37.46 -21.31
C LEU A 299 25.32 38.94 -20.97
N PRO A 300 26.23 39.66 -21.66
CA PRO A 300 26.22 41.12 -21.64
C PRO A 300 25.00 41.64 -22.41
N ALA A 301 24.20 42.50 -21.77
CA ALA A 301 23.07 43.18 -22.40
C ALA A 301 23.19 44.71 -22.18
N PRO A 302 22.48 45.55 -22.96
CA PRO A 302 22.51 47.01 -22.78
C PRO A 302 22.07 47.51 -21.40
N THR A 303 21.34 46.67 -20.65
CA THR A 303 20.88 46.95 -19.28
C THR A 303 21.85 46.49 -18.18
N GLY A 304 23.01 45.92 -18.53
CA GLY A 304 23.93 45.24 -17.63
C GLY A 304 24.05 43.74 -17.93
N MET A 305 24.83 43.01 -17.12
CA MET A 305 24.96 41.55 -17.26
C MET A 305 23.63 40.86 -16.88
N GLN A 306 23.15 39.95 -17.72
CA GLN A 306 22.00 39.12 -17.44
C GLN A 306 22.41 37.68 -17.22
N ILE A 307 21.88 37.04 -16.16
CA ILE A 307 21.93 35.58 -15.99
C ILE A 307 20.68 34.94 -16.59
N HIS A 308 20.86 33.81 -17.26
CA HIS A 308 19.79 33.00 -17.87
C HIS A 308 19.95 31.53 -17.45
N ASP A 309 18.85 30.90 -17.01
CA ASP A 309 18.81 29.47 -16.69
C ASP A 309 18.83 28.61 -17.96
N ASN A 310 19.70 27.60 -18.00
CA ASN A 310 19.85 26.72 -19.17
C ASN A 310 18.83 25.55 -19.16
N ASN A 311 17.59 25.81 -18.74
CA ASN A 311 16.60 24.79 -18.39
C ASN A 311 17.20 23.73 -17.44
N SER A 312 17.75 24.19 -16.32
CA SER A 312 18.43 23.35 -15.34
C SER A 312 17.45 22.51 -14.52
N ASN A 313 17.96 21.50 -13.79
CA ASN A 313 17.10 20.66 -12.97
C ASN A 313 16.56 21.36 -11.72
N ASN A 314 17.31 22.31 -11.14
CA ASN A 314 16.92 22.96 -9.89
C ASN A 314 16.42 24.41 -10.09
N GLY A 315 16.92 25.09 -11.12
CA GLY A 315 16.72 26.52 -11.36
C GLY A 315 17.76 27.36 -10.63
N ILE A 316 18.13 28.49 -11.23
CA ILE A 316 18.85 29.57 -10.54
C ILE A 316 17.92 30.32 -9.59
N PHE A 317 18.50 30.88 -8.53
CA PHE A 317 17.84 31.85 -7.66
C PHE A 317 18.72 33.09 -7.55
N VAL A 318 18.13 34.28 -7.53
CA VAL A 318 18.82 35.56 -7.32
C VAL A 318 18.18 36.21 -6.10
N ASN A 319 19.01 36.54 -5.10
CA ASN A 319 18.58 37.05 -3.79
C ASN A 319 17.46 36.19 -3.18
N GLY A 320 17.63 34.86 -3.24
CA GLY A 320 16.67 33.86 -2.76
C GLY A 320 15.43 33.62 -3.64
N MET A 321 15.14 34.48 -4.61
CA MET A 321 13.99 34.34 -5.51
C MET A 321 14.33 33.53 -6.75
N LYS A 322 13.51 32.52 -7.07
CA LYS A 322 13.69 31.65 -8.25
C LYS A 322 13.34 32.40 -9.53
N VAL A 323 14.26 32.49 -10.49
CA VAL A 323 14.07 33.25 -11.74
C VAL A 323 14.49 32.42 -12.97
N PRO A 324 13.83 32.60 -14.13
CA PRO A 324 14.30 32.00 -15.38
C PRO A 324 15.45 32.80 -16.00
N ALA A 325 15.45 34.12 -15.79
CA ALA A 325 16.51 35.05 -16.13
C ALA A 325 16.40 36.31 -15.26
N ALA A 326 17.50 37.02 -15.05
CA ALA A 326 17.54 38.31 -14.34
C ALA A 326 18.72 39.17 -14.80
N THR A 327 18.58 40.50 -14.74
CA THR A 327 19.72 41.43 -14.83
C THR A 327 20.35 41.54 -13.44
N LEU A 328 21.67 41.38 -13.34
CA LEU A 328 22.40 41.39 -12.08
C LEU A 328 23.00 42.78 -11.77
N GLN A 329 22.91 43.18 -10.50
CA GLN A 329 23.55 44.36 -9.93
C GLN A 329 24.74 43.95 -9.02
N PRO A 330 25.80 44.75 -8.91
CA PRO A 330 26.93 44.43 -8.04
C PRO A 330 26.47 44.20 -6.58
N GLY A 331 26.82 43.04 -6.02
CA GLY A 331 26.36 42.60 -4.71
C GLY A 331 25.20 41.57 -4.73
N ASP A 332 24.53 41.36 -5.87
CA ASP A 332 23.51 40.31 -6.01
C ASP A 332 24.08 38.92 -5.69
N VAL A 333 23.30 38.12 -4.97
CA VAL A 333 23.65 36.73 -4.63
C VAL A 333 22.90 35.77 -5.54
N VAL A 334 23.64 35.07 -6.38
CA VAL A 334 23.15 33.99 -7.25
C VAL A 334 23.38 32.64 -6.55
N THR A 335 22.30 31.97 -6.18
CA THR A 335 22.33 30.62 -5.61
C THR A 335 22.18 29.57 -6.71
N ILE A 336 23.11 28.60 -6.74
CA ILE A 336 23.10 27.45 -7.64
C ILE A 336 23.32 26.18 -6.80
N GLY A 337 22.26 25.41 -6.57
CA GLY A 337 22.28 24.29 -5.63
C GLY A 337 22.51 24.77 -4.19
N ASN A 338 23.47 24.16 -3.50
CA ASN A 338 23.89 24.54 -2.16
C ASN A 338 25.00 25.61 -2.17
N THR A 339 25.44 26.08 -3.35
CA THR A 339 26.49 27.10 -3.52
C THR A 339 25.90 28.50 -3.73
N ASP A 340 26.48 29.51 -3.08
CA ASP A 340 26.20 30.93 -3.35
C ASP A 340 27.37 31.60 -4.06
N LEU A 341 27.05 32.36 -5.09
CA LEU A 341 27.98 33.20 -5.84
C LEU A 341 27.54 34.67 -5.71
N MET A 342 28.46 35.60 -5.52
CA MET A 342 28.19 37.03 -5.47
C MET A 342 28.61 37.67 -6.80
N PHE A 343 27.79 38.56 -7.36
CA PHE A 343 28.13 39.27 -8.59
C PHE A 343 28.99 40.50 -8.30
N THR A 344 30.19 40.55 -8.91
CA THR A 344 31.18 41.63 -8.69
C THR A 344 31.10 42.76 -9.72
N GLY A 345 30.03 42.80 -10.53
CA GLY A 345 29.83 43.78 -11.60
C GLY A 345 30.34 43.31 -12.98
N ALA A 346 31.26 42.34 -13.00
CA ALA A 346 31.76 41.71 -14.23
C ALA A 346 31.57 40.18 -14.25
N THR A 347 31.71 39.50 -13.11
CA THR A 347 31.63 38.04 -13.00
C THR A 347 30.96 37.60 -11.70
N LEU A 348 30.76 36.29 -11.54
CA LEU A 348 30.27 35.65 -10.31
C LEU A 348 31.44 34.98 -9.57
N GLU A 349 31.63 35.34 -8.31
CA GLU A 349 32.68 34.79 -7.44
C GLU A 349 32.06 34.04 -6.25
N PRO A 350 32.68 32.95 -5.73
CA PRO A 350 32.14 32.24 -4.57
C PRO A 350 31.96 33.16 -3.37
N ARG A 351 30.75 33.21 -2.81
CA ARG A 351 30.45 34.05 -1.64
C ARG A 351 31.17 33.50 -0.41
N THR A 352 32.35 34.05 -0.11
CA THR A 352 33.05 33.78 1.15
C THR A 352 32.16 34.22 2.31
N ALA A 353 31.71 33.26 3.11
CA ALA A 353 30.83 33.54 4.24
C ALA A 353 31.56 34.45 5.25
N ALA A 354 31.17 35.72 5.31
CA ALA A 354 31.74 36.69 6.24
C ALA A 354 31.63 36.18 7.67
N ALA A 355 32.71 36.30 8.44
CA ALA A 355 32.96 35.53 9.67
C ALA A 355 32.04 35.84 10.87
N ALA A 356 30.93 36.53 10.66
CA ALA A 356 29.95 36.92 11.68
C ALA A 356 28.57 36.25 11.53
N THR A 357 28.18 35.73 10.36
CA THR A 357 26.77 35.38 10.05
C THR A 357 26.50 33.95 9.56
N GLY A 358 27.51 33.06 9.55
CA GLY A 358 27.33 31.67 9.13
C GLY A 358 26.54 30.81 10.13
N GLY A 359 25.89 29.75 9.64
CA GLY A 359 25.13 28.78 10.44
C GLY A 359 23.65 29.13 10.59
N LEU A 360 22.97 28.44 11.51
CA LEU A 360 21.55 28.61 11.82
C LEU A 360 21.38 29.59 12.99
N GLN A 361 20.44 30.52 12.86
CA GLN A 361 20.07 31.47 13.91
C GLN A 361 18.54 31.48 14.04
N ALA A 362 18.04 31.23 15.25
CA ALA A 362 16.64 31.37 15.63
C ALA A 362 16.53 32.56 16.57
N HIS A 363 15.67 33.53 16.24
CA HIS A 363 15.50 34.75 17.05
C HIS A 363 14.03 34.96 17.41
N GLN A 364 13.73 34.91 18.72
CA GLN A 364 12.40 35.12 19.29
C GLN A 364 11.29 34.23 18.68
N VAL A 365 11.65 33.01 18.30
CA VAL A 365 10.78 32.08 17.55
C VAL A 365 9.65 31.60 18.45
N GLY A 366 8.42 31.92 18.05
CA GLY A 366 7.19 31.49 18.70
C GLY A 366 6.20 30.88 17.72
N LEU A 367 5.29 30.05 18.22
CA LEU A 367 4.25 29.39 17.42
C LEU A 367 2.96 29.23 18.24
N THR A 368 1.86 29.67 17.67
CA THR A 368 0.51 29.50 18.21
C THR A 368 -0.38 28.82 17.16
N ILE A 369 -1.05 27.73 17.54
CA ILE A 369 -2.00 26.98 16.69
C ILE A 369 -3.32 26.88 17.45
N ASP A 370 -4.44 27.22 16.80
CA ASP A 370 -5.79 27.17 17.38
C ASP A 370 -5.93 27.90 18.74
N GLY A 371 -5.14 28.96 18.94
CA GLY A 371 -5.06 29.73 20.19
C GLY A 371 -4.09 29.17 21.24
N TYR A 372 -3.57 27.94 21.06
CA TYR A 372 -2.60 27.32 21.96
C TYR A 372 -1.16 27.70 21.57
N GLN A 373 -0.44 28.36 22.48
CA GLN A 373 0.98 28.67 22.30
C GLN A 373 1.83 27.42 22.54
N LEU A 374 2.52 26.96 21.49
CA LEU A 374 3.35 25.75 21.49
C LEU A 374 4.85 26.05 21.66
N LEU A 375 5.28 27.26 21.29
CA LEU A 375 6.63 27.79 21.47
C LEU A 375 6.57 29.27 21.83
N THR A 376 7.47 29.69 22.72
CA THR A 376 7.53 31.04 23.28
C THR A 376 8.96 31.56 23.21
N SER A 377 9.19 32.57 22.35
CA SER A 377 10.42 33.39 22.35
C SER A 377 11.75 32.61 22.28
N VAL A 378 11.78 31.49 21.55
CA VAL A 378 12.98 30.63 21.44
C VAL A 378 14.08 31.35 20.66
N SER A 379 15.24 31.51 21.31
CA SER A 379 16.36 32.28 20.78
C SER A 379 17.68 31.54 20.98
N PHE A 380 18.35 31.14 19.89
CA PHE A 380 19.68 30.52 19.92
C PHE A 380 20.35 30.56 18.53
N ALA A 381 21.67 30.33 18.48
CA ALA A 381 22.40 30.15 17.22
C ALA A 381 23.29 28.90 17.26
N ALA A 382 23.34 28.15 16.17
CA ALA A 382 24.16 26.96 15.94
C ALA A 382 25.07 27.19 14.72
N ARG A 383 26.38 27.29 14.95
CA ARG A 383 27.37 27.78 13.97
C ARG A 383 27.80 26.65 13.00
N PRO A 384 28.48 26.96 11.88
CA PRO A 384 29.06 25.94 11.01
C PRO A 384 30.05 25.08 11.80
N GLY A 385 29.83 23.77 11.78
CA GLY A 385 30.67 22.80 12.48
C GLY A 385 30.36 22.59 13.96
N THR A 386 29.29 23.17 14.50
CA THR A 386 28.82 22.82 15.86
C THR A 386 27.86 21.64 15.85
N LEU A 387 27.99 20.77 16.87
CA LEU A 387 26.95 19.81 17.25
C LEU A 387 26.16 20.42 18.40
N THR A 388 24.89 20.72 18.16
CA THR A 388 23.97 21.35 19.12
C THR A 388 22.89 20.34 19.52
N ALA A 389 22.85 19.98 20.80
CA ALA A 389 21.78 19.12 21.33
C ALA A 389 20.55 19.95 21.72
N VAL A 390 19.35 19.52 21.35
CA VAL A 390 18.08 20.05 21.89
C VAL A 390 17.51 19.03 22.87
N ILE A 391 17.35 19.45 24.12
CA ILE A 391 16.84 18.65 25.22
C ILE A 391 15.70 19.38 25.94
N GLY A 392 15.00 18.68 26.82
CA GLY A 392 13.85 19.21 27.55
C GLY A 392 12.83 18.12 27.86
N PRO A 393 11.91 18.35 28.80
CA PRO A 393 10.83 17.42 29.14
C PRO A 393 9.98 16.98 27.94
N SER A 394 9.19 15.92 28.13
CA SER A 394 8.11 15.58 27.21
C SER A 394 7.10 16.73 27.16
N GLY A 395 6.64 17.12 25.97
CA GLY A 395 5.77 18.28 25.77
C GLY A 395 6.47 19.65 25.70
N ALA A 396 7.78 19.75 25.97
CA ALA A 396 8.54 21.01 25.91
C ALA A 396 8.83 21.54 24.47
N GLY A 397 7.95 21.27 23.49
CA GLY A 397 8.03 21.84 22.14
C GLY A 397 9.17 21.35 21.23
N LYS A 398 10.03 20.40 21.65
CA LYS A 398 11.23 19.98 20.90
C LYS A 398 10.99 19.67 19.41
N SER A 399 10.12 18.71 19.09
CA SER A 399 9.81 18.36 17.68
C SER A 399 8.92 19.40 16.97
N THR A 400 8.36 20.37 17.70
CA THR A 400 7.74 21.57 17.12
C THR A 400 8.81 22.54 16.64
N LEU A 401 9.86 22.76 17.44
CA LEU A 401 10.99 23.60 17.08
C LEU A 401 11.71 23.06 15.84
N ILE A 402 11.95 21.74 15.75
CA ILE A 402 12.50 21.10 14.54
C ILE A 402 11.76 21.52 13.28
N LYS A 403 10.42 21.53 13.29
CA LYS A 403 9.61 21.86 12.11
C LYS A 403 9.76 23.31 11.68
N LEU A 404 9.97 24.24 12.62
CA LEU A 404 10.28 25.63 12.32
C LEU A 404 11.70 25.75 11.75
N LEU A 405 12.70 25.20 12.44
CA LEU A 405 14.11 25.24 11.99
C LEU A 405 14.32 24.56 10.63
N ALA A 406 13.47 23.60 10.26
CA ALA A 406 13.47 22.91 8.98
C ALA A 406 12.56 23.56 7.92
N GLY A 407 11.94 24.72 8.18
CA GLY A 407 11.01 25.40 7.26
C GLY A 407 9.68 24.69 6.99
N ALA A 408 9.46 23.50 7.58
CA ALA A 408 8.26 22.67 7.40
C ALA A 408 7.00 23.19 8.12
N THR A 409 7.14 24.22 8.95
CA THR A 409 6.05 25.00 9.56
C THR A 409 6.57 26.44 9.74
N GLN A 410 5.70 27.44 9.66
CA GLN A 410 6.08 28.84 9.81
C GLN A 410 5.86 29.32 11.25
N PRO A 411 6.72 30.20 11.79
CA PRO A 411 6.54 30.79 13.11
C PRO A 411 5.39 31.80 13.10
N THR A 412 4.76 31.99 14.26
CA THR A 412 3.80 33.08 14.50
C THR A 412 4.52 34.37 14.93
N SER A 413 5.72 34.26 15.51
CA SER A 413 6.56 35.39 15.92
C SER A 413 8.05 35.06 15.76
N GLY A 414 8.87 36.09 15.52
CA GLY A 414 10.30 35.91 15.30
C GLY A 414 10.62 35.28 13.94
N HIS A 415 11.89 34.92 13.74
CA HIS A 415 12.38 34.41 12.46
C HIS A 415 13.52 33.40 12.63
N VAL A 416 13.81 32.66 11.55
CA VAL A 416 14.91 31.70 11.48
C VAL A 416 15.73 32.02 10.23
N THR A 417 17.03 32.25 10.38
CA THR A 417 17.96 32.40 9.24
C THR A 417 18.99 31.28 9.20
N PHE A 418 19.39 30.87 7.99
CA PHE A 418 20.49 29.94 7.76
C PHE A 418 21.44 30.52 6.71
N ASP A 419 22.74 30.63 7.04
CA ASP A 419 23.78 31.26 6.21
C ASP A 419 23.32 32.61 5.61
N GLY A 420 22.74 33.46 6.46
CA GLY A 420 22.24 34.81 6.10
C GLY A 420 20.93 34.88 5.33
N HIS A 421 20.25 33.74 5.07
CA HIS A 421 18.96 33.69 4.37
C HIS A 421 17.84 33.27 5.33
N ASP A 422 16.69 33.97 5.33
CA ASP A 422 15.52 33.52 6.09
C ASP A 422 14.98 32.18 5.55
N VAL A 423 14.77 31.21 6.45
CA VAL A 423 14.39 29.81 6.17
C VAL A 423 12.97 29.69 5.63
N HIS A 424 12.08 30.64 5.93
CA HIS A 424 10.67 30.62 5.53
C HIS A 424 10.40 31.50 4.30
N ALA A 425 11.09 32.64 4.17
CA ALA A 425 11.03 33.50 2.99
C ALA A 425 11.82 32.93 1.79
N HIS A 426 12.91 32.18 2.04
CA HIS A 426 13.76 31.62 0.97
C HIS A 426 13.79 30.08 0.98
N TYR A 427 12.75 29.44 1.52
CA TYR A 427 12.69 27.98 1.65
C TYR A 427 12.99 27.23 0.34
N ALA A 428 12.55 27.78 -0.80
CA ALA A 428 12.72 27.18 -2.12
C ALA A 428 14.19 26.93 -2.53
N SER A 429 15.12 27.80 -2.12
CA SER A 429 16.58 27.65 -2.35
C SER A 429 17.29 26.91 -1.21
N LEU A 430 16.77 27.03 0.03
CA LEU A 430 17.40 26.44 1.22
C LEU A 430 17.05 24.97 1.46
N ARG A 431 15.90 24.47 0.97
CA ARG A 431 15.40 23.10 1.19
C ARG A 431 16.35 21.95 0.83
N SER A 432 17.39 22.19 0.02
CA SER A 432 18.44 21.20 -0.30
C SER A 432 19.68 21.29 0.59
N ARG A 433 19.87 22.44 1.26
CA ARG A 433 20.91 22.67 2.27
C ARG A 433 20.50 22.13 3.65
N ILE A 434 19.19 21.95 3.88
CA ILE A 434 18.60 21.48 5.14
C ILE A 434 18.22 20.00 4.99
N GLY A 435 19.03 19.10 5.52
CA GLY A 435 18.71 17.67 5.65
C GLY A 435 17.98 17.39 6.96
N VAL A 436 16.87 16.63 6.90
CA VAL A 436 16.10 16.24 8.10
C VAL A 436 16.03 14.72 8.21
N VAL A 437 16.48 14.19 9.35
CA VAL A 437 16.44 12.76 9.67
C VAL A 437 15.40 12.55 10.79
N PRO A 438 14.23 11.94 10.50
CA PRO A 438 13.21 11.71 11.51
C PRO A 438 13.62 10.62 12.53
N GLN A 439 12.83 10.45 13.58
CA GLN A 439 12.96 9.40 14.59
C GLN A 439 12.93 8.00 13.92
N ASP A 440 11.92 7.74 13.10
CA ASP A 440 11.80 6.49 12.33
C ASP A 440 12.85 6.34 11.21
N ASP A 441 13.32 5.11 10.99
CA ASP A 441 14.19 4.76 9.86
C ASP A 441 13.39 4.66 8.54
N VAL A 442 13.00 5.80 7.98
CA VAL A 442 12.21 5.92 6.74
C VAL A 442 13.07 5.58 5.51
N VAL A 443 13.34 4.28 5.31
CA VAL A 443 14.12 3.68 4.21
C VAL A 443 13.50 2.32 3.82
N HIS A 444 13.49 1.95 2.54
CA HIS A 444 12.99 0.64 2.09
C HIS A 444 13.84 -0.51 2.69
N ARG A 445 13.26 -1.27 3.62
CA ARG A 445 13.98 -2.29 4.42
C ARG A 445 14.44 -3.50 3.59
N GLN A 446 13.69 -3.85 2.55
CA GLN A 446 13.91 -5.02 1.70
C GLN A 446 15.14 -4.88 0.79
N LEU A 447 15.51 -3.64 0.41
CA LEU A 447 16.63 -3.35 -0.48
C LEU A 447 17.99 -3.45 0.23
N THR A 448 19.07 -3.59 -0.54
CA THR A 448 20.43 -3.37 -0.03
C THR A 448 20.71 -1.88 0.14
N VAL A 449 21.70 -1.52 0.97
CA VAL A 449 22.08 -0.11 1.20
C VAL A 449 22.50 0.56 -0.12
N ASP A 450 23.30 -0.13 -0.94
CA ASP A 450 23.75 0.33 -2.27
C ASP A 450 22.57 0.58 -3.22
N GLN A 451 21.54 -0.29 -3.17
CA GLN A 451 20.32 -0.13 -3.96
C GLN A 451 19.47 1.05 -3.47
N ALA A 452 19.25 1.17 -2.15
CA ALA A 452 18.45 2.25 -1.57
C ALA A 452 19.06 3.62 -1.92
N LEU A 453 20.39 3.76 -1.78
CA LEU A 453 21.11 4.98 -2.12
C LEU A 453 21.13 5.25 -3.63
N ASP A 454 21.32 4.24 -4.50
CA ASP A 454 21.24 4.44 -5.97
C ASP A 454 19.83 4.86 -6.43
N TYR A 455 18.75 4.34 -5.84
CA TYR A 455 17.39 4.81 -6.14
C TYR A 455 17.14 6.23 -5.61
N ALA A 456 17.50 6.52 -4.36
CA ALA A 456 17.36 7.87 -3.81
C ALA A 456 18.16 8.90 -4.61
N ALA A 457 19.41 8.59 -4.97
CA ALA A 457 20.25 9.47 -5.78
C ALA A 457 19.74 9.62 -7.24
N LYS A 458 19.02 8.64 -7.81
CA LYS A 458 18.34 8.81 -9.12
C LYS A 458 17.15 9.77 -9.08
N LEU A 459 16.54 9.95 -7.90
CA LEU A 459 15.37 10.81 -7.69
C LEU A 459 15.76 12.20 -7.15
N ARG A 460 16.83 12.29 -6.35
CA ARG A 460 17.31 13.53 -5.70
C ARG A 460 18.37 14.30 -6.48
N LEU A 461 19.23 13.64 -7.28
CA LEU A 461 20.28 14.32 -8.07
C LEU A 461 19.78 14.77 -9.45
N PRO A 462 20.42 15.79 -10.07
CA PRO A 462 20.12 16.25 -11.43
C PRO A 462 20.09 15.12 -12.48
N ALA A 463 19.24 15.27 -13.49
CA ALA A 463 19.00 14.24 -14.49
C ALA A 463 20.23 13.97 -15.38
N ASP A 464 21.08 14.97 -15.58
CA ASP A 464 22.34 14.89 -16.32
C ASP A 464 23.52 14.35 -15.49
N THR A 465 23.29 14.02 -14.20
CA THR A 465 24.21 13.23 -13.39
C THR A 465 24.40 11.84 -14.01
N SER A 466 25.64 11.49 -14.32
CA SER A 466 25.96 10.24 -15.01
C SER A 466 25.83 9.01 -14.09
N LYS A 467 26.02 7.81 -14.66
CA LYS A 467 26.11 6.58 -13.85
C LYS A 467 27.38 6.53 -12.97
N THR A 468 28.49 7.12 -13.43
CA THR A 468 29.75 7.15 -12.66
C THR A 468 29.72 8.24 -11.59
N ASP A 469 29.29 9.47 -11.94
CA ASP A 469 29.12 10.60 -11.02
C ASP A 469 28.27 10.17 -9.80
N ARG A 470 27.09 9.60 -10.06
CA ARG A 470 26.17 9.15 -9.00
C ARG A 470 26.77 8.05 -8.15
N ARG A 471 27.54 7.13 -8.74
CA ARG A 471 28.20 6.06 -7.98
C ARG A 471 29.31 6.63 -7.10
N ALA A 472 30.04 7.65 -7.54
CA ALA A 472 31.02 8.33 -6.70
C ALA A 472 30.36 9.03 -5.50
N VAL A 473 29.23 9.71 -5.69
CA VAL A 473 28.46 10.33 -4.58
C VAL A 473 27.92 9.28 -3.59
N VAL A 474 27.41 8.15 -4.07
CA VAL A 474 26.99 7.04 -3.20
C VAL A 474 28.19 6.45 -2.44
N GLU A 475 29.34 6.28 -3.09
CA GLU A 475 30.54 5.74 -2.47
C GLU A 475 31.13 6.67 -1.40
N SER A 476 31.16 7.99 -1.65
CA SER A 476 31.65 8.97 -0.68
C SER A 476 30.76 9.04 0.56
N VAL A 477 29.43 8.99 0.39
CA VAL A 477 28.47 8.93 1.51
C VAL A 477 28.56 7.61 2.28
N LEU A 478 28.78 6.49 1.59
CA LEU A 478 29.04 5.19 2.23
C LEU A 478 30.33 5.20 3.04
N ALA A 479 31.39 5.85 2.55
CA ALA A 479 32.67 5.98 3.25
C ALA A 479 32.56 6.92 4.47
N GLU A 480 31.95 8.09 4.31
CA GLU A 480 31.78 9.10 5.38
C GLU A 480 30.99 8.57 6.59
N LEU A 481 30.10 7.60 6.39
CA LEU A 481 29.27 6.97 7.43
C LEU A 481 29.74 5.57 7.85
N GLU A 482 30.91 5.13 7.36
CA GLU A 482 31.53 3.83 7.60
C GLU A 482 30.64 2.63 7.17
N LEU A 483 29.76 2.84 6.20
CA LEU A 483 28.78 1.86 5.69
C LEU A 483 29.26 1.04 4.49
N THR A 484 30.43 1.35 3.90
CA THR A 484 30.95 0.67 2.69
C THR A 484 30.97 -0.86 2.80
N GLN A 485 31.38 -1.41 3.96
CA GLN A 485 31.39 -2.85 4.23
C GLN A 485 29.99 -3.49 4.27
N HIS A 486 28.94 -2.69 4.36
CA HIS A 486 27.55 -3.12 4.45
C HIS A 486 26.72 -2.77 3.21
N ARG A 487 27.33 -2.24 2.14
CA ARG A 487 26.64 -1.85 0.89
C ARG A 487 25.69 -2.93 0.34
N ALA A 488 26.14 -4.19 0.35
CA ALA A 488 25.41 -5.34 -0.18
C ALA A 488 24.47 -6.01 0.84
N LYS A 489 24.50 -5.56 2.10
CA LYS A 489 23.62 -6.04 3.17
C LYS A 489 22.26 -5.36 3.02
N ARG A 490 21.17 -6.09 3.29
CA ARG A 490 19.82 -5.53 3.29
C ARG A 490 19.60 -4.63 4.50
N VAL A 491 18.85 -3.54 4.31
CA VAL A 491 18.53 -2.57 5.36
C VAL A 491 17.79 -3.24 6.53
N GLU A 492 16.96 -4.25 6.26
CA GLU A 492 16.27 -5.09 7.26
C GLU A 492 17.23 -5.84 8.22
N LYS A 493 18.48 -6.10 7.80
CA LYS A 493 19.47 -6.90 8.56
C LYS A 493 20.54 -6.06 9.26
N LEU A 494 20.47 -4.74 9.15
CA LEU A 494 21.38 -3.81 9.82
C LEU A 494 21.10 -3.75 11.33
N SER A 495 22.14 -3.53 12.14
CA SER A 495 21.94 -3.16 13.56
C SER A 495 21.24 -1.79 13.67
N GLY A 496 20.74 -1.42 14.85
CA GLY A 496 20.07 -0.13 15.07
C GLY A 496 20.90 1.06 14.59
N GLY A 497 22.12 1.22 15.10
CA GLY A 497 23.05 2.29 14.69
C GLY A 497 23.44 2.22 13.21
N GLN A 498 23.65 1.03 12.63
CA GLN A 498 23.90 0.88 11.18
C GLN A 498 22.71 1.36 10.33
N ARG A 499 21.49 1.11 10.80
CA ARG A 499 20.25 1.49 10.11
C ARG A 499 19.97 2.99 10.24
N LYS A 500 20.20 3.59 11.41
CA LYS A 500 20.14 5.05 11.58
C LYS A 500 21.18 5.75 10.70
N ARG A 501 22.42 5.25 10.64
CA ARG A 501 23.45 5.71 9.69
C ARG A 501 22.94 5.63 8.24
N ALA A 502 22.24 4.57 7.84
CA ALA A 502 21.64 4.48 6.51
C ALA A 502 20.49 5.50 6.28
N SER A 503 19.72 5.86 7.32
CA SER A 503 18.71 6.94 7.24
C SER A 503 19.33 8.35 7.14
N VAL A 504 20.52 8.56 7.74
CA VAL A 504 21.36 9.76 7.55
C VAL A 504 21.96 9.80 6.15
N ALA A 505 22.48 8.67 5.65
CA ALA A 505 23.08 8.54 4.31
C ALA A 505 22.13 9.04 3.20
N MET A 506 20.84 8.73 3.31
CA MET A 506 19.81 9.14 2.36
C MET A 506 19.66 10.67 2.25
N GLU A 507 19.93 11.42 3.32
CA GLU A 507 19.96 12.89 3.29
C GLU A 507 21.32 13.44 2.82
N LEU A 508 22.44 12.81 3.21
CA LEU A 508 23.78 13.25 2.78
C LEU A 508 24.01 13.16 1.25
N LEU A 509 23.19 12.39 0.52
CA LEU A 509 23.21 12.33 -0.94
C LEU A 509 23.06 13.70 -1.63
N THR A 510 22.47 14.71 -0.99
CA THR A 510 22.32 16.07 -1.54
C THR A 510 23.30 17.08 -0.95
N GLY A 511 24.30 16.63 -0.19
CA GLY A 511 25.32 17.48 0.45
C GLY A 511 24.77 18.61 1.33
N PRO A 512 23.81 18.38 2.26
CA PRO A 512 23.24 19.42 3.09
C PRO A 512 24.27 20.02 4.07
N SER A 513 24.23 21.34 4.23
CA SER A 513 25.08 22.13 5.14
C SER A 513 24.53 22.16 6.58
N LEU A 514 23.20 22.07 6.72
CA LEU A 514 22.48 21.91 7.99
C LEU A 514 21.86 20.52 8.05
N LEU A 515 22.13 19.77 9.11
CA LEU A 515 21.56 18.45 9.34
C LEU A 515 20.82 18.46 10.69
N ILE A 516 19.50 18.26 10.66
CA ILE A 516 18.65 18.19 11.86
C ILE A 516 18.18 16.75 12.04
N LEU A 517 18.35 16.18 13.23
CA LEU A 517 17.97 14.82 13.56
C LEU A 517 17.00 14.79 14.75
N ASP A 518 15.82 14.19 14.54
CA ASP A 518 14.89 13.88 15.62
C ASP A 518 15.23 12.49 16.18
N GLU A 519 15.47 12.41 17.49
CA GLU A 519 15.79 11.20 18.26
C GLU A 519 16.66 10.15 17.50
N PRO A 520 17.91 10.45 17.12
CA PRO A 520 18.76 9.52 16.37
C PRO A 520 19.30 8.35 17.19
N THR A 521 19.19 8.40 18.52
CA THR A 521 19.75 7.43 19.46
C THR A 521 18.68 6.63 20.21
N SER A 522 17.40 6.93 19.97
CA SER A 522 16.26 6.30 20.64
C SER A 522 16.12 4.81 20.23
N GLY A 523 15.90 3.94 21.21
CA GLY A 523 15.84 2.49 21.01
C GLY A 523 17.17 1.81 20.65
N LEU A 524 18.31 2.50 20.83
CA LEU A 524 19.65 1.89 20.72
C LEU A 524 20.18 1.45 22.08
N ASP A 525 21.11 0.50 22.08
CA ASP A 525 21.95 0.22 23.25
C ASP A 525 23.04 1.30 23.40
N PRO A 526 23.63 1.49 24.59
CA PRO A 526 24.62 2.55 24.84
C PRO A 526 25.84 2.53 23.91
N ALA A 527 26.25 1.35 23.40
CA ALA A 527 27.39 1.27 22.49
C ALA A 527 27.02 1.78 21.08
N LEU A 528 25.82 1.50 20.57
CA LEU A 528 25.34 2.05 19.30
C LEU A 528 24.91 3.52 19.42
N ASP A 529 24.37 3.97 20.57
CA ASP A 529 24.16 5.40 20.87
C ASP A 529 25.49 6.17 20.71
N ARG A 530 26.54 5.73 21.41
CA ARG A 530 27.88 6.34 21.28
C ARG A 530 28.42 6.33 19.86
N GLN A 531 28.21 5.26 19.09
CA GLN A 531 28.63 5.18 17.68
C GLN A 531 27.84 6.09 16.73
N VAL A 532 26.59 6.44 17.07
CA VAL A 532 25.79 7.43 16.36
C VAL A 532 26.24 8.83 16.76
N MET A 533 26.36 9.15 18.05
CA MET A 533 26.80 10.47 18.51
C MET A 533 28.21 10.83 17.99
N SER A 534 29.16 9.89 18.00
CA SER A 534 30.48 10.09 17.39
C SER A 534 30.41 10.33 15.88
N MET A 535 29.48 9.68 15.16
CA MET A 535 29.29 9.89 13.72
C MET A 535 28.69 11.27 13.43
N LEU A 536 27.69 11.71 14.20
CA LEU A 536 27.15 13.08 14.12
C LEU A 536 28.21 14.13 14.45
N ARG A 537 29.10 13.83 15.40
CA ARG A 537 30.25 14.66 15.75
C ARG A 537 31.25 14.76 14.61
N ASN A 538 31.54 13.68 13.90
CA ASN A 538 32.41 13.70 12.72
C ASN A 538 31.79 14.52 11.57
N LEU A 539 30.47 14.41 11.34
CA LEU A 539 29.76 15.24 10.35
C LEU A 539 29.82 16.75 10.68
N ALA A 540 29.79 17.09 11.97
CA ALA A 540 30.00 18.45 12.46
C ALA A 540 31.49 18.87 12.38
N ASP A 541 32.45 17.99 12.63
CA ASP A 541 33.88 18.32 12.49
C ASP A 541 34.35 18.43 11.02
N ALA A 542 33.61 17.85 10.07
CA ALA A 542 33.67 18.19 8.64
C ALA A 542 33.10 19.61 8.32
N GLY A 543 32.47 20.27 9.30
CA GLY A 543 31.98 21.65 9.21
C GLY A 543 30.56 21.80 8.68
N ARG A 544 29.67 20.84 8.94
CA ARG A 544 28.20 21.03 8.83
C ARG A 544 27.65 21.57 10.15
N THR A 545 26.58 22.35 10.13
CA THR A 545 25.79 22.61 11.35
C THR A 545 24.97 21.36 11.63
N VAL A 546 25.12 20.74 12.80
CA VAL A 546 24.38 19.52 13.16
C VAL A 546 23.55 19.77 14.42
N ILE A 547 22.24 19.54 14.32
CA ILE A 547 21.31 19.69 15.43
C ILE A 547 20.71 18.32 15.75
N VAL A 548 20.85 17.87 16.99
CA VAL A 548 20.35 16.58 17.46
C VAL A 548 19.33 16.79 18.57
N VAL A 549 18.10 16.34 18.36
CA VAL A 549 17.09 16.31 19.43
C VAL A 549 17.19 14.96 20.14
N THR A 550 17.37 15.00 21.46
CA THR A 550 17.68 13.78 22.23
C THR A 550 16.99 13.76 23.60
N HIS A 551 16.62 12.56 24.03
CA HIS A 551 16.27 12.23 25.40
C HIS A 551 17.42 11.50 26.14
N SER A 552 18.46 11.04 25.42
CA SER A 552 19.70 10.50 26.00
C SER A 552 20.61 11.66 26.43
N LEU A 553 20.93 11.69 27.73
CA LEU A 553 21.81 12.69 28.36
C LEU A 553 23.30 12.28 28.33
N THR A 554 23.55 10.97 28.17
CA THR A 554 24.84 10.30 28.39
C THR A 554 26.01 10.88 27.59
N TYR A 555 25.72 11.44 26.40
CA TYR A 555 26.73 11.93 25.46
C TYR A 555 26.59 13.42 25.13
N LEU A 556 25.90 14.21 25.97
CA LEU A 556 25.80 15.65 25.80
C LEU A 556 27.18 16.35 25.82
N SER A 557 28.17 15.80 26.53
CA SER A 557 29.56 16.26 26.53
C SER A 557 30.26 16.21 25.15
N MET A 558 29.71 15.48 24.17
CA MET A 558 30.21 15.48 22.79
C MET A 558 29.72 16.68 21.96
N CYS A 559 28.71 17.41 22.45
CA CYS A 559 28.09 18.55 21.80
C CYS A 559 28.85 19.84 22.18
N ASP A 560 29.03 20.77 21.23
CA ASP A 560 29.61 22.08 21.58
C ASP A 560 28.56 22.98 22.26
N GLN A 561 27.27 22.63 22.16
CA GLN A 561 26.14 23.41 22.66
C GLN A 561 24.97 22.50 23.07
N VAL A 562 24.23 22.93 24.08
CA VAL A 562 22.94 22.38 24.53
C VAL A 562 21.92 23.51 24.55
N LEU A 563 20.76 23.27 23.95
CA LEU A 563 19.53 24.05 24.05
C LEU A 563 18.54 23.29 24.93
N LEU A 564 18.23 23.83 26.10
CA LEU A 564 17.25 23.29 27.04
C LEU A 564 15.92 24.03 26.89
N LEU A 565 14.88 23.30 26.49
CA LEU A 565 13.51 23.80 26.43
C LEU A 565 12.71 23.41 27.67
N ALA A 566 11.93 24.36 28.18
CA ALA A 566 10.97 24.19 29.26
C ALA A 566 9.55 23.92 28.72
N PRO A 567 8.62 23.40 29.56
CA PRO A 567 7.19 23.40 29.27
C PRO A 567 6.68 24.78 28.78
N GLY A 568 5.70 24.77 27.87
CA GLY A 568 5.30 25.98 27.13
C GLY A 568 6.28 26.40 26.02
N GLY A 569 7.33 25.60 25.77
CA GLY A 569 8.26 25.82 24.68
C GLY A 569 9.14 27.05 24.86
N LYS A 570 9.54 27.34 26.10
CA LYS A 570 10.39 28.46 26.52
C LYS A 570 11.86 28.02 26.56
N THR A 571 12.82 28.91 26.32
CA THR A 571 14.25 28.58 26.44
C THR A 571 14.74 28.78 27.87
N ALA A 572 15.23 27.72 28.52
CA ALA A 572 15.84 27.75 29.85
C ALA A 572 17.38 27.80 29.83
N TYR A 573 18.01 27.30 28.76
CA TYR A 573 19.46 27.41 28.56
C TYR A 573 19.81 27.29 27.07
N ALA A 574 20.80 28.06 26.61
CA ALA A 574 21.44 27.87 25.31
C ALA A 574 22.95 28.16 25.44
N GLY A 575 23.78 27.13 25.60
CA GLY A 575 25.21 27.30 25.89
C GLY A 575 25.99 26.00 25.85
N ARG A 576 27.28 26.02 26.18
CA ARG A 576 28.09 24.79 26.23
C ARG A 576 27.64 23.87 27.38
N PRO A 577 27.67 22.53 27.24
CA PRO A 577 27.30 21.62 28.32
C PRO A 577 28.18 21.74 29.57
N ASP A 578 29.47 22.10 29.43
CA ASP A 578 30.40 22.34 30.56
C ASP A 578 30.12 23.62 31.35
N ARG A 579 29.15 24.44 30.93
CA ARG A 579 28.74 25.68 31.60
C ARG A 579 27.31 25.61 32.17
N ILE A 580 26.70 24.43 32.21
CA ILE A 580 25.33 24.27 32.73
C ILE A 580 25.24 24.61 34.23
N GLU A 581 26.24 24.22 35.02
CA GLU A 581 26.30 24.46 36.47
C GLU A 581 26.26 25.95 36.82
N ALA A 582 27.01 26.78 36.07
CA ALA A 582 27.04 28.23 36.26
C ALA A 582 25.70 28.93 35.93
N ALA A 583 24.77 28.26 35.24
CA ALA A 583 23.44 28.78 34.92
C ALA A 583 22.30 28.11 35.71
N MET A 584 22.52 26.91 36.25
CA MET A 584 21.50 26.07 36.88
C MET A 584 21.77 25.74 38.36
N GLY A 585 22.96 26.03 38.88
CA GLY A 585 23.38 25.72 40.26
C GLY A 585 23.72 24.25 40.52
N THR A 586 23.62 23.37 39.53
CA THR A 586 23.97 21.94 39.61
C THR A 586 24.39 21.38 38.25
N THR A 587 25.08 20.23 38.24
CA THR A 587 25.34 19.43 37.05
C THR A 587 24.37 18.25 36.87
N ASP A 588 23.51 17.96 37.86
CA ASP A 588 22.55 16.87 37.75
C ASP A 588 21.35 17.26 36.86
N TRP A 589 21.24 16.58 35.71
CA TRP A 589 20.17 16.78 34.74
C TRP A 589 18.78 16.40 35.27
N ALA A 590 18.67 15.52 36.28
CA ALA A 590 17.39 15.20 36.90
C ALA A 590 16.85 16.39 37.70
N ASP A 591 17.70 17.01 38.53
CA ASP A 591 17.35 18.23 39.28
C ASP A 591 17.06 19.40 38.34
N ILE A 592 17.87 19.57 37.29
CA ILE A 592 17.66 20.59 36.25
C ILE A 592 16.29 20.40 35.57
N PHE A 593 15.95 19.18 35.14
CA PHE A 593 14.65 18.91 34.53
C PHE A 593 13.49 19.07 35.53
N ALA A 594 13.67 18.69 36.80
CA ALA A 594 12.65 18.89 37.82
C ALA A 594 12.36 20.38 38.04
N TRP A 595 13.41 21.20 38.20
CA TRP A 595 13.29 22.65 38.37
C TRP A 595 12.68 23.33 37.14
N VAL A 596 13.21 23.06 35.94
CA VAL A 596 12.69 23.62 34.68
C VAL A 596 11.26 23.18 34.38
N SER A 597 10.84 21.99 34.83
CA SER A 597 9.44 21.55 34.69
C SER A 597 8.50 22.23 35.67
N ALA A 598 8.94 22.45 36.92
CA ALA A 598 8.13 23.08 37.95
C ALA A 598 8.05 24.62 37.81
N LYS A 599 9.09 25.25 37.26
CA LYS A 599 9.27 26.71 37.16
C LYS A 599 9.74 27.14 35.76
N PRO A 600 8.97 26.87 34.69
CA PRO A 600 9.38 27.18 33.31
C PRO A 600 9.58 28.67 33.04
N ASP A 601 8.83 29.53 33.71
CA ASP A 601 8.92 30.99 33.58
C ASP A 601 10.13 31.57 34.31
N ASP A 602 10.41 31.16 35.56
CA ASP A 602 11.62 31.54 36.27
C ASP A 602 12.88 31.13 35.48
N ALA A 603 12.89 29.91 34.94
CA ALA A 603 13.98 29.40 34.12
C ALA A 603 14.17 30.21 32.82
N HIS A 604 13.08 30.68 32.20
CA HIS A 604 13.16 31.56 31.03
C HIS A 604 13.64 32.97 31.40
N ALA A 605 13.20 33.53 32.53
CA ALA A 605 13.66 34.82 33.02
C ALA A 605 15.17 34.81 33.33
N VAL A 606 15.69 33.75 33.96
CA VAL A 606 17.12 33.54 34.19
C VAL A 606 17.89 33.44 32.85
N PHE A 607 17.35 32.71 31.87
CA PHE A 607 17.96 32.64 30.53
C PHE A 607 18.05 34.03 29.87
N LEU A 608 16.96 34.80 29.86
CA LEU A 608 16.92 36.13 29.24
C LEU A 608 17.82 37.14 29.96
N HIS A 609 17.88 37.11 31.29
CA HIS A 609 18.79 37.96 32.08
C HIS A 609 20.26 37.69 31.71
N ASN A 610 20.64 36.41 31.60
CA ASN A 610 21.99 36.00 31.21
C ASN A 610 22.28 36.20 29.71
N ASN A 611 21.28 36.46 28.88
CA ASN A 611 21.39 36.60 27.42
C ASN A 611 20.59 37.82 26.92
N PRO A 612 20.97 39.07 27.24
CA PRO A 612 20.19 40.26 26.89
C PRO A 612 19.97 40.44 25.38
N ALA A 613 20.86 39.92 24.52
CA ALA A 613 20.64 39.89 23.07
C ALA A 613 19.48 38.97 22.63
N ALA A 614 19.15 37.95 23.43
CA ALA A 614 17.97 37.10 23.24
C ALA A 614 16.68 37.75 23.76
N ALA A 615 16.77 38.82 24.58
CA ALA A 615 15.63 39.53 25.15
C ALA A 615 15.17 40.74 24.30
N GLN A 616 15.80 40.99 23.15
CA GLN A 616 15.40 42.07 22.24
C GLN A 616 14.04 41.73 21.58
N PRO A 617 13.17 42.73 21.31
CA PRO A 617 11.86 42.50 20.70
C PRO A 617 11.99 41.86 19.31
N ALA A 618 11.15 40.86 19.04
CA ALA A 618 11.09 40.20 17.74
C ALA A 618 10.75 41.20 16.63
N ALA A 619 11.55 41.22 15.56
CA ALA A 619 11.03 41.65 14.26
C ALA A 619 9.82 40.77 13.88
N ALA A 620 8.82 41.36 13.23
CA ALA A 620 7.68 40.61 12.71
C ALA A 620 8.19 39.49 11.77
N ALA A 621 7.55 38.31 11.84
CA ALA A 621 7.91 37.20 10.97
C ALA A 621 7.78 37.62 9.50
N ALA A 622 8.82 37.36 8.69
CA ALA A 622 8.79 37.65 7.27
C ALA A 622 7.61 36.90 6.60
N PRO A 623 6.89 37.51 5.65
CA PRO A 623 5.80 36.83 4.97
C PRO A 623 6.31 35.57 4.26
N ALA A 624 5.47 34.54 4.23
CA ALA A 624 5.75 33.26 3.61
C ALA A 624 6.33 33.43 2.19
N GLY A 625 7.55 32.93 1.99
CA GLY A 625 8.10 32.80 0.65
C GLY A 625 7.28 31.81 -0.18
N PRO A 626 7.32 31.91 -1.52
CA PRO A 626 6.79 30.84 -2.35
C PRO A 626 7.55 29.55 -2.01
N LEU A 627 6.80 28.46 -1.71
CA LEU A 627 7.36 27.13 -1.40
C LEU A 627 8.30 26.59 -2.51
N GLY A 628 8.23 27.18 -3.70
CA GLY A 628 9.04 26.88 -4.87
C GLY A 628 8.48 25.74 -5.70
N GLU A 629 8.60 25.84 -7.02
CA GLU A 629 8.48 24.63 -7.83
C GLU A 629 9.63 23.68 -7.47
N PRO A 630 9.34 22.39 -7.14
CA PRO A 630 10.36 21.38 -6.91
C PRO A 630 11.21 21.15 -8.17
N ALA A 631 12.31 20.41 -8.01
CA ALA A 631 13.28 20.18 -9.07
C ALA A 631 12.62 19.59 -10.32
N ARG A 632 12.78 20.26 -11.47
CA ARG A 632 12.25 19.82 -12.77
C ARG A 632 13.03 18.60 -13.24
N THR A 633 12.56 17.42 -12.84
CA THR A 633 13.00 16.11 -13.32
C THR A 633 11.90 15.52 -14.20
N SER A 634 12.26 14.83 -15.29
CA SER A 634 11.26 14.33 -16.22
C SER A 634 10.41 13.22 -15.59
N THR A 635 9.09 13.40 -15.59
CA THR A 635 8.13 12.46 -14.99
C THR A 635 8.30 11.05 -15.54
N ALA A 636 8.55 10.90 -16.85
CA ALA A 636 8.86 9.60 -17.47
C ALA A 636 10.09 8.91 -16.85
N ARG A 637 11.16 9.66 -16.51
CA ARG A 637 12.36 9.10 -15.83
C ARG A 637 12.08 8.73 -14.39
N GLN A 638 11.26 9.51 -13.68
CA GLN A 638 10.74 9.10 -12.37
C GLN A 638 9.95 7.79 -12.51
N VAL A 639 9.00 7.68 -13.44
CA VAL A 639 8.22 6.45 -13.72
C VAL A 639 9.14 5.25 -13.94
N PHE A 640 10.07 5.30 -14.90
CA PHE A 640 10.97 4.15 -15.15
C PHE A 640 11.87 3.80 -13.95
N THR A 641 12.30 4.80 -13.17
CA THR A 641 13.09 4.57 -11.94
C THR A 641 12.26 3.87 -10.86
N LEU A 642 11.00 4.28 -10.68
CA LEU A 642 10.07 3.74 -9.70
C LEU A 642 9.54 2.37 -10.11
N MET A 643 9.25 2.14 -11.40
CA MET A 643 8.92 0.80 -11.92
C MET A 643 10.06 -0.19 -11.63
N GLY A 644 11.30 0.21 -11.97
CA GLY A 644 12.48 -0.56 -11.66
C GLY A 644 12.74 -0.73 -10.16
N ARG A 645 12.22 0.15 -9.30
CA ARG A 645 12.24 -0.02 -7.82
C ARG A 645 11.19 -1.03 -7.37
N GLN A 646 9.94 -0.88 -7.83
CA GLN A 646 8.82 -1.76 -7.46
C GLN A 646 9.12 -3.23 -7.79
N VAL A 647 9.63 -3.52 -9.00
CA VAL A 647 10.01 -4.88 -9.40
C VAL A 647 11.11 -5.44 -8.48
N ARG A 648 12.12 -4.63 -8.11
CA ARG A 648 13.15 -5.08 -7.15
C ARG A 648 12.65 -5.24 -5.72
N LEU A 649 11.67 -4.45 -5.28
CA LEU A 649 11.04 -4.61 -3.96
C LEU A 649 10.27 -5.93 -3.88
N ILE A 650 9.47 -6.23 -4.91
CA ILE A 650 8.74 -7.50 -5.03
C ILE A 650 9.72 -8.68 -5.03
N LEU A 651 10.78 -8.64 -5.85
CA LEU A 651 11.78 -9.72 -5.91
C LEU A 651 12.69 -9.80 -4.67
N ALA A 652 12.79 -8.74 -3.86
CA ALA A 652 13.57 -8.75 -2.63
C ALA A 652 12.84 -9.48 -1.50
N ASP A 653 11.53 -9.29 -1.35
CA ASP A 653 10.76 -10.11 -0.41
C ASP A 653 10.54 -11.52 -1.00
N ARG A 654 11.42 -12.46 -0.62
CA ARG A 654 11.34 -13.86 -1.09
C ARG A 654 10.03 -14.54 -0.68
N GLY A 655 9.48 -14.22 0.48
CA GLY A 655 8.23 -14.83 0.96
C GLY A 655 7.06 -14.35 0.10
N TYR A 656 6.99 -13.04 -0.13
CA TYR A 656 5.96 -12.44 -0.97
C TYR A 656 6.12 -12.80 -2.46
N ALA A 657 7.33 -12.84 -2.99
CA ALA A 657 7.59 -13.27 -4.37
C ALA A 657 7.18 -14.72 -4.64
N VAL A 658 7.52 -15.64 -3.72
CA VAL A 658 7.10 -17.06 -3.83
C VAL A 658 5.58 -17.18 -3.67
N PHE A 659 4.97 -16.44 -2.73
CA PHE A 659 3.51 -16.39 -2.60
C PHE A 659 2.83 -15.92 -3.90
N LEU A 660 3.29 -14.81 -4.50
CA LEU A 660 2.73 -14.30 -5.75
C LEU A 660 2.98 -15.24 -6.96
N ALA A 661 4.08 -15.97 -7.00
CA ALA A 661 4.35 -16.95 -8.05
C ALA A 661 3.47 -18.21 -7.91
N LEU A 662 3.20 -18.66 -6.69
CA LEU A 662 2.34 -19.81 -6.41
C LEU A 662 0.85 -19.47 -6.51
N LEU A 663 0.44 -18.23 -6.19
CA LEU A 663 -0.97 -17.79 -6.18
C LEU A 663 -1.76 -18.16 -7.45
N PRO A 664 -1.33 -17.88 -8.69
CA PRO A 664 -2.07 -18.30 -9.89
C PRO A 664 -2.13 -19.82 -10.05
N LEU A 665 -1.10 -20.56 -9.65
CA LEU A 665 -1.09 -22.03 -9.72
C LEU A 665 -2.08 -22.63 -8.72
N VAL A 666 -2.18 -22.08 -7.51
CA VAL A 666 -3.16 -22.50 -6.50
C VAL A 666 -4.59 -22.16 -6.94
N MET A 667 -4.82 -20.99 -7.55
CA MET A 667 -6.12 -20.63 -8.09
C MET A 667 -6.53 -21.48 -9.32
N GLY A 668 -5.58 -21.77 -10.22
CA GLY A 668 -5.81 -22.69 -11.34
C GLY A 668 -6.06 -24.13 -10.89
N ALA A 669 -5.38 -24.59 -9.83
CA ALA A 669 -5.64 -25.89 -9.20
C ALA A 669 -7.02 -25.96 -8.52
N LEU A 670 -7.46 -24.86 -7.87
CA LEU A 670 -8.80 -24.78 -7.27
C LEU A 670 -9.93 -24.93 -8.31
N CYS A 671 -9.70 -24.48 -9.54
CA CYS A 671 -10.63 -24.67 -10.65
C CYS A 671 -10.83 -26.15 -11.04
N LEU A 672 -9.91 -27.05 -10.67
CA LEU A 672 -10.02 -28.50 -10.91
C LEU A 672 -10.97 -29.19 -9.93
N VAL A 673 -11.33 -28.53 -8.82
CA VAL A 673 -12.30 -29.05 -7.82
C VAL A 673 -13.74 -29.00 -8.35
N VAL A 674 -14.01 -28.19 -9.38
CA VAL A 674 -15.31 -28.16 -10.08
C VAL A 674 -15.52 -29.51 -10.78
N PRO A 675 -16.62 -30.24 -10.54
CA PRO A 675 -16.86 -31.54 -11.18
C PRO A 675 -17.08 -31.41 -12.69
N GLY A 676 -16.83 -32.49 -13.43
CA GLY A 676 -17.05 -32.57 -14.88
C GLY A 676 -15.76 -32.63 -15.72
N SER A 677 -15.94 -32.62 -17.04
CA SER A 677 -14.88 -32.77 -18.05
C SER A 677 -15.11 -31.95 -19.33
N ASN A 678 -16.08 -31.04 -19.33
CA ASN A 678 -16.41 -30.17 -20.47
C ASN A 678 -15.78 -28.78 -20.30
N GLY A 679 -15.38 -28.42 -19.08
CA GLY A 679 -14.73 -27.15 -18.75
C GLY A 679 -15.60 -25.95 -19.08
N LEU A 680 -15.14 -25.13 -20.03
CA LEU A 680 -15.86 -23.96 -20.54
C LEU A 680 -16.64 -24.23 -21.85
N GLY A 681 -16.76 -25.52 -22.22
CA GLY A 681 -17.59 -25.99 -23.34
C GLY A 681 -19.07 -26.15 -22.98
N VAL A 682 -19.86 -26.66 -23.93
CA VAL A 682 -21.31 -26.83 -23.79
C VAL A 682 -21.64 -28.13 -23.05
N THR A 683 -22.44 -28.05 -21.99
CA THR A 683 -22.94 -29.21 -21.24
C THR A 683 -24.30 -29.70 -21.76
N LYS A 684 -24.78 -30.84 -21.25
CA LYS A 684 -26.13 -31.38 -21.47
C LYS A 684 -26.85 -31.43 -20.12
N ALA A 685 -28.17 -31.17 -20.10
CA ALA A 685 -28.95 -31.12 -18.86
C ALA A 685 -28.89 -32.44 -18.06
N ASN A 686 -28.99 -33.57 -18.77
CA ASN A 686 -28.89 -34.92 -18.20
C ASN A 686 -27.44 -35.43 -18.12
N GLY A 687 -26.45 -34.54 -18.17
CA GLY A 687 -25.02 -34.88 -18.08
C GLY A 687 -24.53 -34.99 -16.63
N PRO A 688 -23.32 -35.53 -16.40
CA PRO A 688 -22.78 -35.75 -15.04
C PRO A 688 -22.38 -34.47 -14.29
N ALA A 689 -22.21 -33.35 -15.00
CA ALA A 689 -21.87 -32.05 -14.41
C ALA A 689 -22.49 -30.91 -15.26
N PRO A 690 -23.82 -30.73 -15.23
CA PRO A 690 -24.52 -29.86 -16.19
C PRO A 690 -24.26 -28.36 -15.95
N SER A 691 -23.84 -27.97 -14.74
CA SER A 691 -23.53 -26.59 -14.34
C SER A 691 -22.03 -26.25 -14.31
N GLU A 692 -21.16 -27.14 -14.83
CA GLU A 692 -19.70 -27.01 -14.83
C GLU A 692 -19.20 -25.63 -15.34
N PRO A 693 -19.65 -25.08 -16.50
CA PRO A 693 -19.14 -23.80 -17.01
C PRO A 693 -19.48 -22.61 -16.09
N ALA A 694 -20.65 -22.61 -15.46
CA ALA A 694 -21.09 -21.54 -14.55
C ALA A 694 -20.27 -21.54 -13.24
N GLN A 695 -20.01 -22.74 -12.71
CA GLN A 695 -19.19 -22.92 -11.51
C GLN A 695 -17.73 -22.54 -11.80
N LEU A 696 -17.17 -23.03 -12.91
CA LEU A 696 -15.80 -22.78 -13.33
C LEU A 696 -15.56 -21.28 -13.60
N LEU A 697 -16.47 -20.61 -14.31
CA LEU A 697 -16.40 -19.16 -14.54
C LEU A 697 -16.50 -18.36 -13.23
N SER A 698 -17.35 -18.77 -12.29
CA SER A 698 -17.47 -18.13 -10.99
C SER A 698 -16.15 -18.20 -10.20
N VAL A 699 -15.50 -19.37 -10.17
CA VAL A 699 -14.18 -19.55 -9.51
C VAL A 699 -13.11 -18.72 -10.22
N LEU A 700 -13.08 -18.68 -11.56
CA LEU A 700 -12.15 -17.85 -12.34
C LEU A 700 -12.25 -16.35 -12.00
N ILE A 701 -13.47 -15.82 -11.83
CA ILE A 701 -13.69 -14.42 -11.45
C ILE A 701 -13.28 -14.14 -10.01
N ILE A 702 -13.62 -15.03 -9.07
CA ILE A 702 -13.18 -14.91 -7.67
C ILE A 702 -11.64 -14.93 -7.59
N ALA A 703 -11.00 -15.82 -8.35
CA ALA A 703 -9.55 -15.90 -8.47
C ALA A 703 -8.94 -14.60 -9.03
N ALA A 704 -9.45 -14.08 -10.15
CA ALA A 704 -8.96 -12.84 -10.76
C ALA A 704 -9.07 -11.63 -9.80
N VAL A 705 -10.19 -11.50 -9.08
CA VAL A 705 -10.41 -10.40 -8.13
C VAL A 705 -9.52 -10.54 -6.89
N PHE A 706 -9.41 -11.74 -6.32
CA PHE A 706 -8.53 -12.00 -5.16
C PHE A 706 -7.06 -11.76 -5.50
N MET A 707 -6.61 -12.29 -6.64
CA MET A 707 -5.26 -12.13 -7.17
C MET A 707 -4.90 -10.66 -7.40
N GLY A 708 -5.76 -9.92 -8.12
CA GLY A 708 -5.59 -8.49 -8.36
C GLY A 708 -5.48 -7.70 -7.06
N THR A 709 -6.43 -7.88 -6.13
CA THR A 709 -6.42 -7.14 -4.86
C THR A 709 -5.25 -7.50 -3.94
N ALA A 710 -4.81 -8.76 -3.91
CA ALA A 710 -3.69 -9.23 -3.09
C ALA A 710 -2.30 -8.71 -3.55
N LEU A 711 -2.17 -8.32 -4.83
CA LEU A 711 -0.96 -7.66 -5.34
C LEU A 711 -0.70 -6.28 -4.70
N THR A 712 -1.76 -5.56 -4.33
CA THR A 712 -1.69 -4.10 -4.14
C THR A 712 -2.19 -3.59 -2.79
N ILE A 713 -3.06 -4.33 -2.10
CA ILE A 713 -3.70 -3.85 -0.87
C ILE A 713 -2.71 -3.49 0.27
N ARG A 714 -1.51 -4.06 0.27
CA ARG A 714 -0.45 -3.77 1.26
C ARG A 714 0.47 -2.60 0.90
N ASP A 715 0.47 -2.18 -0.35
CA ASP A 715 1.57 -1.42 -0.96
C ASP A 715 1.58 0.06 -0.54
N LEU A 716 0.49 0.80 -0.74
CA LEU A 716 0.46 2.25 -0.42
C LEU A 716 0.47 2.53 1.08
N VAL A 717 -0.22 1.70 1.89
CA VAL A 717 -0.22 1.84 3.35
C VAL A 717 1.17 1.57 3.96
N GLY A 718 1.92 0.60 3.41
CA GLY A 718 3.28 0.27 3.85
C GLY A 718 4.34 1.30 3.45
N GLU A 719 4.20 1.95 2.29
CA GLU A 719 5.18 2.92 1.79
C GLU A 719 4.87 4.39 2.13
N ARG A 720 3.74 4.68 2.80
CA ARG A 720 3.20 6.04 2.99
C ARG A 720 4.18 7.07 3.58
N SER A 721 5.03 6.65 4.53
CA SER A 721 6.06 7.51 5.13
C SER A 721 7.21 7.81 4.16
N ILE A 722 7.68 6.80 3.42
CA ILE A 722 8.73 6.92 2.40
C ILE A 722 8.23 7.81 1.26
N PHE A 723 7.03 7.56 0.73
CA PHE A 723 6.43 8.37 -0.33
C PHE A 723 6.38 9.86 0.06
N ARG A 724 5.93 10.19 1.29
CA ARG A 724 5.89 11.58 1.77
C ARG A 724 7.30 12.21 1.89
N ARG A 725 8.31 11.46 2.33
CA ARG A 725 9.72 11.90 2.42
C ARG A 725 10.37 12.10 1.04
N GLU A 726 9.93 11.37 0.01
CA GLU A 726 10.38 11.58 -1.37
C GLU A 726 9.61 12.71 -2.07
N GLN A 727 8.31 12.87 -1.75
CA GLN A 727 7.45 13.92 -2.31
C GLN A 727 7.92 15.33 -1.92
N SER A 728 8.36 15.56 -0.68
CA SER A 728 8.88 16.85 -0.23
C SER A 728 10.15 17.31 -0.98
N VAL A 729 10.94 16.36 -1.50
CA VAL A 729 12.17 16.66 -2.25
C VAL A 729 11.89 16.84 -3.76
N GLY A 730 10.78 16.29 -4.27
CA GLY A 730 10.30 16.53 -5.65
C GLY A 730 9.74 15.30 -6.38
N LEU A 731 9.44 14.20 -5.68
CA LEU A 731 8.79 13.05 -6.30
C LEU A 731 7.36 13.41 -6.75
N SER A 732 7.03 13.19 -8.03
CA SER A 732 5.69 13.39 -8.54
C SER A 732 4.77 12.26 -8.07
N ALA A 733 3.70 12.64 -7.34
CA ALA A 733 2.61 11.73 -6.98
C ALA A 733 2.00 11.02 -8.20
N GLY A 734 1.99 11.68 -9.37
CA GLY A 734 1.57 11.08 -10.63
C GLY A 734 2.54 10.01 -11.12
N ALA A 735 3.85 10.31 -11.15
CA ALA A 735 4.86 9.33 -11.59
C ALA A 735 4.91 8.09 -10.69
N TYR A 736 4.76 8.28 -9.37
CA TYR A 736 4.66 7.20 -8.38
C TYR A 736 3.44 6.31 -8.62
N LEU A 737 2.25 6.90 -8.80
CA LEU A 737 1.04 6.13 -9.07
C LEU A 737 1.09 5.41 -10.43
N THR A 738 1.52 6.08 -11.50
CA THR A 738 1.67 5.46 -12.83
C THR A 738 2.66 4.30 -12.81
N ALA A 739 3.80 4.44 -12.13
CA ALA A 739 4.78 3.35 -12.01
C ALA A 739 4.19 2.11 -11.33
N LYS A 740 3.43 2.30 -10.23
CA LYS A 740 2.76 1.21 -9.53
C LYS A 740 1.65 0.58 -10.38
N VAL A 741 0.75 1.38 -10.96
CA VAL A 741 -0.33 0.87 -11.83
C VAL A 741 0.25 0.04 -12.98
N VAL A 742 1.28 0.53 -13.70
CA VAL A 742 1.87 -0.24 -14.82
C VAL A 742 2.52 -1.55 -14.34
N VAL A 743 3.32 -1.55 -13.28
CA VAL A 743 3.95 -2.79 -12.77
C VAL A 743 2.92 -3.80 -12.30
N TYR A 744 1.89 -3.35 -11.57
CA TYR A 744 0.84 -4.23 -11.07
C TYR A 744 -0.12 -4.70 -12.17
N SER A 745 -0.37 -3.90 -13.21
CA SER A 745 -1.14 -4.35 -14.38
C SER A 745 -0.41 -5.47 -15.13
N ILE A 746 0.90 -5.36 -15.32
CA ILE A 746 1.71 -6.41 -15.95
C ILE A 746 1.72 -7.69 -15.10
N ALA A 747 1.86 -7.56 -13.78
CA ALA A 747 1.80 -8.69 -12.86
C ALA A 747 0.43 -9.40 -12.87
N ALA A 748 -0.67 -8.64 -12.79
CA ALA A 748 -2.03 -9.17 -12.82
C ALA A 748 -2.35 -9.86 -14.14
N ALA A 749 -1.95 -9.27 -15.28
CA ALA A 749 -2.11 -9.88 -16.60
C ALA A 749 -1.32 -11.20 -16.72
N ALA A 750 -0.06 -11.23 -16.27
CA ALA A 750 0.76 -12.44 -16.29
C ALA A 750 0.19 -13.56 -15.41
N GLN A 751 -0.30 -13.24 -14.20
CA GLN A 751 -0.93 -14.23 -13.33
C GLN A 751 -2.27 -14.72 -13.90
N ALA A 752 -3.08 -13.85 -14.52
CA ALA A 752 -4.30 -14.24 -15.22
C ALA A 752 -4.03 -15.16 -16.42
N ALA A 753 -2.95 -14.90 -17.19
CA ALA A 753 -2.52 -15.77 -18.28
C ALA A 753 -2.20 -17.19 -17.80
N ILE A 754 -1.52 -17.32 -16.66
CA ILE A 754 -1.21 -18.63 -16.04
C ILE A 754 -2.49 -19.38 -15.66
N VAL A 755 -3.46 -18.72 -15.03
CA VAL A 755 -4.75 -19.35 -14.66
C VAL A 755 -5.52 -19.79 -15.89
N VAL A 756 -5.66 -18.94 -16.91
CA VAL A 756 -6.39 -19.26 -18.14
C VAL A 756 -5.71 -20.41 -18.90
N ALA A 757 -4.38 -20.38 -19.05
CA ALA A 757 -3.63 -21.47 -19.66
C ALA A 757 -3.82 -22.80 -18.91
N MET A 758 -3.76 -22.77 -17.57
CA MET A 758 -3.95 -23.98 -16.74
C MET A 758 -5.36 -24.55 -16.86
N VAL A 759 -6.41 -23.72 -16.82
CA VAL A 759 -7.80 -24.18 -16.94
C VAL A 759 -8.09 -24.67 -18.36
N VAL A 760 -7.68 -23.94 -19.40
CA VAL A 760 -7.88 -24.39 -20.79
C VAL A 760 -7.17 -25.70 -21.08
N ALA A 761 -5.96 -25.92 -20.53
CA ALA A 761 -5.19 -27.14 -20.73
C ALA A 761 -5.70 -28.36 -19.93
N LEU A 762 -6.31 -28.16 -18.76
CA LEU A 762 -6.72 -29.25 -17.85
C LEU A 762 -8.23 -29.52 -17.81
N LYS A 763 -9.06 -28.56 -18.23
CA LYS A 763 -10.52 -28.66 -18.25
C LYS A 763 -11.14 -28.45 -19.64
N GLY A 764 -10.44 -27.81 -20.56
CA GLY A 764 -10.96 -27.42 -21.87
C GLY A 764 -11.41 -25.96 -21.93
N GLY A 765 -11.14 -25.33 -23.08
CA GLY A 765 -11.49 -23.93 -23.34
C GLY A 765 -12.93 -23.71 -23.84
N PRO A 766 -13.29 -22.47 -24.19
CA PRO A 766 -14.63 -22.14 -24.69
C PRO A 766 -14.91 -22.82 -26.03
N ALA A 767 -16.12 -23.37 -26.19
CA ALA A 767 -16.52 -24.11 -27.39
C ALA A 767 -17.19 -23.24 -28.50
N ARG A 768 -17.46 -21.96 -28.20
CA ARG A 768 -18.06 -20.99 -29.14
C ARG A 768 -16.99 -20.16 -29.85
N GLY A 769 -17.40 -19.45 -30.91
CA GLY A 769 -16.52 -18.58 -31.70
C GLY A 769 -15.96 -17.40 -30.90
N ALA A 770 -14.99 -16.71 -31.48
CA ALA A 770 -14.44 -15.49 -30.89
C ALA A 770 -15.38 -14.29 -31.11
N LEU A 771 -15.38 -13.35 -30.16
CA LEU A 771 -16.08 -12.08 -30.24
C LEU A 771 -15.19 -10.96 -30.79
N ALA A 772 -13.93 -10.86 -30.33
CA ALA A 772 -13.08 -9.69 -30.61
C ALA A 772 -11.70 -10.04 -31.21
N PHE A 773 -10.95 -10.96 -30.62
CA PHE A 773 -9.56 -11.23 -30.99
C PHE A 773 -9.36 -12.43 -31.94
N GLY A 774 -10.44 -12.96 -32.53
CA GLY A 774 -10.39 -14.12 -33.44
C GLY A 774 -10.09 -15.46 -32.76
N ASN A 775 -9.83 -15.47 -31.45
CA ASN A 775 -9.67 -16.67 -30.63
C ASN A 775 -10.44 -16.49 -29.30
N PRO A 776 -11.40 -17.36 -28.95
CA PRO A 776 -12.22 -17.19 -27.74
C PRO A 776 -11.41 -17.35 -26.43
N VAL A 777 -10.27 -18.04 -26.46
CA VAL A 777 -9.34 -18.09 -25.32
C VAL A 777 -8.63 -16.74 -25.13
N ALA A 778 -8.37 -15.99 -26.20
CA ALA A 778 -7.80 -14.65 -26.13
C ALA A 778 -8.83 -13.62 -25.61
N ASP A 779 -10.09 -13.74 -26.03
CA ASP A 779 -11.20 -12.93 -25.49
C ASP A 779 -11.40 -13.17 -23.99
N LEU A 780 -11.38 -14.45 -23.56
CA LEU A 780 -11.51 -14.85 -22.16
C LEU A 780 -10.32 -14.37 -21.32
N TYR A 781 -9.11 -14.51 -21.86
CA TYR A 781 -7.91 -13.97 -21.25
C TYR A 781 -7.99 -12.45 -21.08
N ALA A 782 -8.46 -11.71 -22.10
CA ALA A 782 -8.59 -10.26 -22.01
C ALA A 782 -9.60 -9.83 -20.94
N ALA A 783 -10.75 -10.51 -20.85
CA ALA A 783 -11.75 -10.25 -19.81
C ALA A 783 -11.21 -10.51 -18.39
N LEU A 784 -10.58 -11.66 -18.16
CA LEU A 784 -10.02 -12.03 -16.85
C LEU A 784 -8.79 -11.18 -16.47
N ALA A 785 -7.92 -10.86 -17.43
CA ALA A 785 -6.79 -9.98 -17.22
C ALA A 785 -7.23 -8.55 -16.89
N LEU A 786 -8.20 -7.98 -17.62
CA LEU A 786 -8.73 -6.65 -17.30
C LEU A 786 -9.43 -6.64 -15.94
N THR A 787 -10.14 -7.72 -15.58
CA THR A 787 -10.74 -7.89 -14.25
C THR A 787 -9.67 -7.87 -13.16
N ALA A 788 -8.60 -8.67 -13.29
CA ALA A 788 -7.49 -8.70 -12.34
C ALA A 788 -6.75 -7.35 -12.25
N ILE A 789 -6.53 -6.66 -13.38
CA ILE A 789 -5.93 -5.33 -13.43
C ILE A 789 -6.78 -4.30 -12.66
N VAL A 790 -8.09 -4.24 -12.93
CA VAL A 790 -8.98 -3.28 -12.28
C VAL A 790 -9.14 -3.60 -10.80
N SER A 791 -9.20 -4.89 -10.42
CA SER A 791 -9.13 -5.32 -9.03
C SER A 791 -7.80 -4.95 -8.34
N ALA A 792 -6.68 -4.94 -9.06
CA ALA A 792 -5.41 -4.43 -8.52
C ALA A 792 -5.44 -2.91 -8.29
N ILE A 793 -6.09 -2.13 -9.16
CA ILE A 793 -6.29 -0.69 -8.96
C ILE A 793 -7.26 -0.43 -7.78
N VAL A 794 -8.32 -1.23 -7.62
CA VAL A 794 -9.19 -1.19 -6.44
C VAL A 794 -8.42 -1.56 -5.17
N GLY A 795 -7.50 -2.52 -5.22
CA GLY A 795 -6.60 -2.83 -4.09
C GLY A 795 -5.70 -1.64 -3.71
N LEU A 796 -5.18 -0.87 -4.68
CA LEU A 796 -4.50 0.40 -4.41
C LEU A 796 -5.44 1.43 -3.74
N LEU A 797 -6.70 1.53 -4.18
CA LEU A 797 -7.70 2.42 -3.56
C LEU A 797 -8.00 2.03 -2.11
N LEU A 798 -8.17 0.74 -1.82
CA LEU A 798 -8.32 0.22 -0.45
C LEU A 798 -7.06 0.53 0.38
N SER A 799 -5.86 0.34 -0.18
CA SER A 799 -4.59 0.65 0.49
C SER A 799 -4.41 2.15 0.77
N ALA A 800 -4.89 3.04 -0.11
CA ALA A 800 -4.85 4.50 0.09
C ALA A 800 -5.86 4.99 1.15
N LEU A 801 -6.96 4.25 1.36
CA LEU A 801 -7.97 4.54 2.38
C LEU A 801 -7.61 3.96 3.76
N ALA A 802 -6.79 2.91 3.81
CA ALA A 802 -6.35 2.27 5.05
C ALA A 802 -5.55 3.24 5.95
N ARG A 803 -5.92 3.30 7.24
CA ARG A 803 -5.22 4.12 8.25
C ARG A 803 -4.01 3.43 8.86
N SER A 804 -4.06 2.11 8.98
CA SER A 804 -3.00 1.23 9.50
C SER A 804 -3.01 -0.09 8.73
N GLY A 805 -1.91 -0.85 8.81
CA GLY A 805 -1.79 -2.17 8.18
C GLY A 805 -2.78 -3.21 8.72
N ASP A 806 -3.27 -3.04 9.95
CA ASP A 806 -4.21 -3.97 10.60
C ASP A 806 -5.53 -4.13 9.84
N TRP A 807 -5.95 -3.06 9.14
CA TRP A 807 -7.18 -3.02 8.35
C TRP A 807 -7.08 -3.75 7.00
N ILE A 808 -5.88 -4.13 6.56
CA ILE A 808 -5.65 -4.82 5.27
C ILE A 808 -6.49 -6.09 5.17
N MET A 809 -6.40 -6.99 6.16
CA MET A 809 -7.01 -8.32 6.05
C MET A 809 -8.55 -8.25 6.11
N PRO A 810 -9.19 -7.47 7.02
CA PRO A 810 -10.63 -7.21 6.96
C PRO A 810 -11.10 -6.62 5.62
N MET A 811 -10.39 -5.62 5.08
CA MET A 811 -10.76 -5.00 3.80
C MET A 811 -10.64 -5.97 2.61
N LEU A 812 -9.64 -6.86 2.63
CA LEU A 812 -9.51 -7.93 1.64
C LEU A 812 -10.67 -8.93 1.71
N VAL A 813 -11.02 -9.40 2.91
CA VAL A 813 -12.13 -10.33 3.12
C VAL A 813 -13.47 -9.74 2.68
N VAL A 814 -13.77 -8.49 3.05
CA VAL A 814 -15.00 -7.79 2.62
C VAL A 814 -15.08 -7.66 1.10
N MET A 815 -13.96 -7.40 0.42
CA MET A 815 -13.90 -7.34 -1.04
C MET A 815 -14.12 -8.72 -1.68
N ILE A 816 -13.51 -9.79 -1.16
CA ILE A 816 -13.74 -11.16 -1.67
C ILE A 816 -15.20 -11.58 -1.47
N MET A 817 -15.78 -11.37 -0.29
CA MET A 817 -17.20 -11.65 -0.01
C MET A 817 -18.12 -10.88 -0.97
N SER A 818 -17.80 -9.60 -1.23
CA SER A 818 -18.55 -8.76 -2.16
C SER A 818 -18.42 -9.26 -3.61
N ALA A 819 -17.25 -9.73 -4.03
CA ALA A 819 -17.05 -10.33 -5.36
C ALA A 819 -17.85 -11.62 -5.55
N ILE A 820 -17.91 -12.48 -4.52
CA ILE A 820 -18.73 -13.70 -4.51
C ILE A 820 -20.21 -13.35 -4.67
N VAL A 821 -20.74 -12.45 -3.84
CA VAL A 821 -22.18 -12.13 -3.79
C VAL A 821 -22.66 -11.34 -5.01
N PHE A 822 -21.85 -10.40 -5.53
CA PHE A 822 -22.29 -9.44 -6.55
C PHE A 822 -21.71 -9.68 -7.96
N SER A 823 -20.97 -10.76 -8.19
CA SER A 823 -20.56 -11.17 -9.55
C SER A 823 -21.75 -11.51 -10.46
N GLY A 824 -22.83 -12.07 -9.88
CA GLY A 824 -24.01 -12.55 -10.58
C GLY A 824 -24.00 -14.05 -10.91
N GLY A 825 -22.84 -14.73 -10.80
CA GLY A 825 -22.70 -16.15 -11.16
C GLY A 825 -23.24 -17.13 -10.12
N LEU A 826 -22.88 -16.95 -8.84
CA LEU A 826 -23.34 -17.81 -7.74
C LEU A 826 -24.68 -17.37 -7.14
N ILE A 827 -25.00 -16.08 -7.23
CA ILE A 827 -26.25 -15.50 -6.74
C ILE A 827 -26.76 -14.54 -7.83
N PRO A 828 -27.96 -14.78 -8.42
CA PRO A 828 -28.49 -13.89 -9.44
C PRO A 828 -28.89 -12.54 -8.82
N VAL A 829 -28.18 -11.49 -9.20
CA VAL A 829 -28.47 -10.08 -8.84
C VAL A 829 -29.41 -9.40 -9.84
N THR A 830 -29.49 -9.93 -11.07
CA THR A 830 -30.35 -9.42 -12.15
C THR A 830 -31.82 -9.44 -11.74
N GLY A 831 -32.58 -8.42 -12.16
CA GLY A 831 -33.99 -8.22 -11.77
C GLY A 831 -34.20 -7.71 -10.33
N ARG A 832 -33.20 -7.77 -9.44
CA ARG A 832 -33.35 -7.33 -8.04
C ARG A 832 -33.00 -5.85 -7.87
N ALA A 833 -34.01 -5.01 -7.67
CA ALA A 833 -33.84 -3.58 -7.43
C ALA A 833 -32.93 -3.31 -6.21
N GLY A 834 -32.08 -2.28 -6.31
CA GLY A 834 -31.04 -1.96 -5.32
C GLY A 834 -29.80 -2.86 -5.46
N LEU A 835 -29.98 -4.19 -5.38
CA LEU A 835 -28.88 -5.16 -5.46
C LEU A 835 -28.18 -5.15 -6.83
N ASN A 836 -28.94 -5.07 -7.93
CA ASN A 836 -28.35 -4.99 -9.28
C ASN A 836 -27.53 -3.69 -9.45
N GLN A 837 -28.06 -2.55 -9.00
CA GLN A 837 -27.36 -1.25 -9.05
C GLN A 837 -26.09 -1.24 -8.19
N LEU A 838 -26.09 -1.91 -7.02
CA LEU A 838 -24.89 -2.06 -6.19
C LEU A 838 -23.83 -2.92 -6.88
N SER A 839 -24.24 -3.96 -7.64
CA SER A 839 -23.32 -4.85 -8.36
C SER A 839 -22.49 -4.12 -9.42
N PHE A 840 -23.06 -3.09 -10.07
CA PHE A 840 -22.38 -2.29 -11.10
C PHE A 840 -21.14 -1.55 -10.59
N LEU A 841 -20.97 -1.40 -9.28
CA LEU A 841 -19.84 -0.70 -8.67
C LEU A 841 -18.61 -1.63 -8.48
N LEU A 842 -18.77 -2.93 -8.70
CA LEU A 842 -17.77 -3.96 -8.39
C LEU A 842 -17.19 -4.57 -9.69
N PRO A 843 -15.84 -4.63 -9.84
CA PRO A 843 -15.20 -5.21 -11.04
C PRO A 843 -15.63 -6.64 -11.35
N ALA A 844 -15.99 -7.42 -10.31
CA ALA A 844 -16.47 -8.79 -10.43
C ALA A 844 -17.71 -8.94 -11.33
N ARG A 845 -18.62 -7.95 -11.32
CA ARG A 845 -19.88 -7.98 -12.09
C ARG A 845 -19.63 -7.89 -13.59
N TRP A 846 -18.84 -6.90 -13.99
CA TRP A 846 -18.48 -6.64 -15.38
C TRP A 846 -17.48 -7.67 -15.92
N GLY A 847 -16.54 -8.11 -15.09
CA GLY A 847 -15.64 -9.21 -15.41
C GLY A 847 -16.39 -10.53 -15.67
N PHE A 848 -17.36 -10.86 -14.81
CA PHE A 848 -18.20 -12.05 -15.01
C PHE A 848 -19.02 -11.94 -16.29
N ALA A 849 -19.66 -10.79 -16.55
CA ALA A 849 -20.43 -10.57 -17.77
C ALA A 849 -19.60 -10.68 -19.06
N ALA A 850 -18.44 -10.02 -19.14
CA ALA A 850 -17.52 -10.12 -20.28
C ALA A 850 -17.01 -11.56 -20.50
N SER A 851 -16.78 -12.31 -19.41
CA SER A 851 -16.34 -13.71 -19.50
C SER A 851 -17.50 -14.66 -19.86
N ALA A 852 -18.72 -14.38 -19.38
CA ALA A 852 -19.93 -15.14 -19.66
C ALA A 852 -20.39 -14.97 -21.11
N SER A 853 -20.37 -13.74 -21.64
CA SER A 853 -20.62 -13.47 -23.05
C SER A 853 -19.54 -14.11 -23.94
N THR A 854 -18.27 -14.10 -23.52
CA THR A 854 -17.19 -14.80 -24.26
C THR A 854 -17.49 -16.30 -24.43
N ILE A 855 -17.83 -17.01 -23.35
CA ILE A 855 -18.05 -18.47 -23.42
C ILE A 855 -19.47 -18.88 -23.90
N ASP A 856 -20.35 -17.90 -24.18
CA ASP A 856 -21.79 -18.08 -24.36
C ASP A 856 -22.42 -18.88 -23.21
N LEU A 857 -22.25 -18.38 -21.97
CA LEU A 857 -22.70 -19.06 -20.76
C LEU A 857 -24.19 -19.41 -20.80
N MET A 858 -25.00 -18.58 -21.46
CA MET A 858 -26.45 -18.79 -21.61
C MET A 858 -26.81 -20.05 -22.39
N THR A 859 -25.92 -20.57 -23.24
CA THR A 859 -26.11 -21.84 -23.97
C THR A 859 -25.10 -22.92 -23.58
N ALA A 860 -23.96 -22.56 -22.99
CA ALA A 860 -22.96 -23.51 -22.50
C ALA A 860 -23.38 -24.18 -21.17
N ASN A 861 -24.07 -23.47 -20.27
CA ASN A 861 -24.61 -24.02 -19.03
C ASN A 861 -26.03 -24.55 -19.25
N ALA A 862 -26.19 -25.87 -19.32
CA ALA A 862 -27.48 -26.52 -19.56
C ALA A 862 -28.52 -26.34 -18.44
N LEU A 863 -28.15 -25.83 -17.26
CA LEU A 863 -29.07 -25.44 -16.18
C LEU A 863 -29.14 -23.92 -15.99
N ASN A 864 -28.89 -23.12 -17.04
CA ASN A 864 -29.01 -21.67 -16.94
C ASN A 864 -30.47 -21.21 -16.82
N THR A 865 -30.85 -20.72 -15.64
CA THR A 865 -32.17 -20.14 -15.35
C THR A 865 -32.17 -18.60 -15.33
N VAL A 866 -31.06 -17.95 -15.69
CA VAL A 866 -30.87 -16.50 -15.62
C VAL A 866 -30.81 -15.88 -17.02
N ASP A 867 -31.76 -15.01 -17.36
CA ASP A 867 -31.64 -14.09 -18.50
C ASP A 867 -31.02 -12.77 -18.02
N ASP A 868 -29.70 -12.64 -18.22
CA ASP A 868 -28.99 -11.38 -18.08
C ASP A 868 -28.55 -10.91 -19.48
N PRO A 869 -29.05 -9.75 -19.97
CA PRO A 869 -28.64 -9.19 -21.26
C PRO A 869 -27.12 -9.07 -21.45
N LEU A 870 -26.35 -8.87 -20.37
CA LEU A 870 -24.90 -8.73 -20.42
C LEU A 870 -24.18 -10.07 -20.70
N TRP A 871 -24.82 -11.21 -20.48
CA TRP A 871 -24.21 -12.54 -20.72
C TRP A 871 -24.38 -13.03 -22.17
N ARG A 872 -25.06 -12.25 -23.02
CA ARG A 872 -25.34 -12.60 -24.42
C ARG A 872 -24.05 -12.56 -25.24
N HIS A 873 -23.79 -13.62 -26.01
CA HIS A 873 -22.61 -13.77 -26.87
C HIS A 873 -22.67 -12.81 -28.08
N GLN A 874 -22.37 -11.53 -27.82
CA GLN A 874 -22.38 -10.44 -28.79
C GLN A 874 -21.26 -9.46 -28.47
N LEU A 875 -20.52 -9.04 -29.50
CA LEU A 875 -19.41 -8.08 -29.37
C LEU A 875 -19.86 -6.73 -28.76
N THR A 876 -21.12 -6.33 -28.97
CA THR A 876 -21.70 -5.10 -28.40
C THR A 876 -21.76 -5.13 -26.87
N TRP A 877 -22.25 -6.21 -26.27
CA TRP A 877 -22.32 -6.36 -24.81
C TRP A 877 -20.93 -6.53 -24.21
N TRP A 878 -20.10 -7.38 -24.82
CA TRP A 878 -18.71 -7.58 -24.41
C TRP A 878 -17.89 -6.27 -24.40
N LEU A 879 -18.01 -5.44 -25.44
CA LEU A 879 -17.38 -4.12 -25.48
C LEU A 879 -17.94 -3.14 -24.43
N THR A 880 -19.23 -3.23 -24.10
CA THR A 880 -19.83 -2.46 -23.01
C THR A 880 -19.27 -2.88 -21.66
N ASP A 881 -19.20 -4.18 -21.36
CA ASP A 881 -18.66 -4.71 -20.11
C ASP A 881 -17.19 -4.33 -19.92
N MET A 882 -16.37 -4.57 -20.95
CA MET A 882 -14.95 -4.21 -20.97
C MET A 882 -14.75 -2.69 -20.85
N GLY A 883 -15.62 -1.89 -21.48
CA GLY A 883 -15.60 -0.43 -21.41
C GLY A 883 -15.93 0.12 -20.01
N VAL A 884 -16.98 -0.41 -19.35
CA VAL A 884 -17.34 -0.01 -17.99
C VAL A 884 -16.30 -0.49 -16.98
N LEU A 885 -15.76 -1.70 -17.15
CA LEU A 885 -14.67 -2.23 -16.32
C LEU A 885 -13.42 -1.36 -16.40
N LEU A 886 -13.03 -0.93 -17.61
CA LEU A 886 -11.94 0.03 -17.80
C LEU A 886 -12.26 1.41 -17.18
N ALA A 887 -13.49 1.90 -17.31
CA ALA A 887 -13.92 3.16 -16.70
C ALA A 887 -13.86 3.13 -15.17
N LEU A 888 -14.23 2.01 -14.53
CA LEU A 888 -14.05 1.80 -13.08
C LEU A 888 -12.57 1.85 -12.68
N GLY A 889 -11.68 1.24 -13.47
CA GLY A 889 -10.23 1.31 -13.27
C GLY A 889 -9.68 2.75 -13.38
N ILE A 890 -10.15 3.53 -14.35
CA ILE A 890 -9.78 4.94 -14.50
C ILE A 890 -10.31 5.77 -13.33
N ALA A 891 -11.58 5.59 -12.93
CA ALA A 891 -12.19 6.29 -11.80
C ALA A 891 -11.47 5.98 -10.48
N ALA A 892 -11.13 4.72 -10.22
CA ALA A 892 -10.34 4.31 -9.05
C ALA A 892 -8.92 4.89 -9.08
N THR A 893 -8.26 4.93 -10.25
CA THR A 893 -6.94 5.58 -10.41
C THR A 893 -7.02 7.08 -10.10
N ILE A 894 -8.07 7.77 -10.56
CA ILE A 894 -8.30 9.20 -10.26
C ILE A 894 -8.58 9.40 -8.76
N ALA A 895 -9.31 8.49 -8.11
CA ALA A 895 -9.55 8.53 -6.67
C ALA A 895 -8.24 8.40 -5.87
N VAL A 896 -7.37 7.43 -6.21
CA VAL A 896 -6.03 7.29 -5.60
C VAL A 896 -5.17 8.53 -5.87
N ALA A 897 -5.19 9.07 -7.09
CA ALA A 897 -4.45 10.27 -7.44
C ALA A 897 -4.89 11.51 -6.62
N ARG A 898 -6.17 11.61 -6.26
CA ARG A 898 -6.67 12.67 -5.35
C ARG A 898 -6.25 12.42 -3.90
N LEU A 899 -6.35 11.19 -3.40
CA LEU A 899 -5.92 10.81 -2.05
C LEU A 899 -4.41 11.03 -1.82
N LEU A 900 -3.57 10.79 -2.83
CA LEU A 900 -2.12 11.00 -2.76
C LEU A 900 -1.68 12.48 -2.92
N ARG A 901 -2.53 13.35 -3.45
CA ARG A 901 -2.20 14.78 -3.68
C ARG A 901 -2.41 15.69 -2.47
N LEU A 902 -3.06 15.20 -1.41
CA LEU A 902 -3.35 15.99 -0.20
C LEU A 902 -2.20 15.85 0.83
N PRO A 903 -1.32 16.86 0.86
CA PRO A 903 -1.20 17.69 2.06
C PRO A 903 -0.95 19.17 1.74
N ALA A 904 -1.88 20.06 2.12
CA ALA A 904 -1.69 21.51 2.01
C ALA A 904 -2.54 22.32 3.01
N THR A 905 -3.76 21.88 3.34
CA THR A 905 -4.74 22.67 4.12
C THR A 905 -5.49 21.83 5.18
N ASP A 906 -4.76 21.04 5.97
CA ASP A 906 -5.30 20.35 7.16
C ASP A 906 -4.91 21.09 8.46
N ALA A 907 -4.89 22.43 8.41
CA ALA A 907 -4.80 23.30 9.58
C ALA A 907 -6.19 23.73 10.11
N THR A 908 -7.29 23.28 9.49
CA THR A 908 -8.66 23.64 9.88
C THR A 908 -9.65 22.48 9.72
N GLY A 909 -10.11 21.93 10.85
CA GLY A 909 -11.47 21.37 10.99
C GLY A 909 -11.97 20.30 10.01
N GLY A 910 -11.45 19.07 10.12
CA GLY A 910 -12.23 17.81 10.11
C GLY A 910 -13.15 17.42 8.92
N THR A 911 -13.27 18.23 7.86
CA THR A 911 -14.35 18.08 6.86
C THR A 911 -13.89 17.59 5.48
N GLY A 912 -12.60 17.68 5.15
CA GLY A 912 -12.06 17.29 3.84
C GLY A 912 -12.27 15.82 3.47
N GLY A 913 -12.14 14.91 4.46
CA GLY A 913 -12.32 13.47 4.24
C GLY A 913 -13.73 13.08 3.78
N ARG A 914 -14.78 13.72 4.32
CA ARG A 914 -16.17 13.52 3.88
C ARG A 914 -16.37 13.93 2.42
N LYS A 915 -15.92 15.14 2.05
CA LYS A 915 -16.04 15.66 0.67
C LYS A 915 -15.35 14.74 -0.35
N THR A 916 -14.17 14.22 -0.04
CA THR A 916 -13.46 13.29 -0.93
C THR A 916 -14.20 11.96 -1.07
N LEU A 917 -14.72 11.39 0.02
CA LEU A 917 -15.55 10.17 -0.04
C LEU A 917 -16.82 10.39 -0.88
N THR A 918 -17.49 11.54 -0.72
CA THR A 918 -18.66 11.91 -1.52
C THR A 918 -18.32 12.03 -3.01
N ILE A 919 -17.18 12.62 -3.39
CA ILE A 919 -16.78 12.74 -4.81
C ILE A 919 -16.46 11.37 -5.42
N VAL A 920 -15.80 10.48 -4.68
CA VAL A 920 -15.54 9.10 -5.15
C VAL A 920 -16.86 8.35 -5.30
N LEU A 921 -17.76 8.45 -4.32
CA LEU A 921 -19.10 7.86 -4.37
C LEU A 921 -19.89 8.40 -5.58
N VAL A 922 -19.86 9.72 -5.85
CA VAL A 922 -20.54 10.35 -6.99
C VAL A 922 -19.94 9.89 -8.32
N LEU A 923 -18.62 9.74 -8.46
CA LEU A 923 -18.02 9.23 -9.69
C LEU A 923 -18.34 7.75 -9.93
N VAL A 924 -18.35 6.94 -8.87
CA VAL A 924 -18.70 5.51 -8.92
C VAL A 924 -20.19 5.33 -9.21
N LEU A 925 -21.07 6.13 -8.60
CA LEU A 925 -22.49 6.19 -8.91
C LEU A 925 -22.74 6.72 -10.34
N ALA A 926 -21.96 7.69 -10.83
CA ALA A 926 -22.08 8.19 -12.19
C ALA A 926 -21.69 7.13 -13.23
N ALA A 927 -20.64 6.34 -12.98
CA ALA A 927 -20.29 5.20 -13.82
C ALA A 927 -21.41 4.14 -13.81
N GLY A 928 -21.92 3.78 -12.63
CA GLY A 928 -23.08 2.88 -12.49
C GLY A 928 -24.36 3.42 -13.12
N PHE A 929 -24.57 4.75 -13.12
CA PHE A 929 -25.71 5.42 -13.74
C PHE A 929 -25.59 5.49 -15.26
N VAL A 930 -24.41 5.76 -15.83
CA VAL A 930 -24.18 5.70 -17.28
C VAL A 930 -24.30 4.27 -17.80
N ALA A 931 -23.80 3.28 -17.05
CA ALA A 931 -23.98 1.87 -17.36
C ALA A 931 -25.46 1.43 -17.26
N GLY A 932 -26.15 1.81 -16.17
CA GLY A 932 -27.59 1.57 -16.01
C GLY A 932 -28.45 2.28 -17.06
N ALA A 933 -28.10 3.49 -17.45
CA ALA A 933 -28.75 4.21 -18.54
C ALA A 933 -28.48 3.51 -19.89
N SER A 934 -27.29 2.97 -20.12
CA SER A 934 -26.98 2.18 -21.33
C SER A 934 -27.81 0.88 -21.38
N TYR A 935 -27.92 0.18 -20.24
CA TYR A 935 -28.78 -1.00 -20.06
C TYR A 935 -30.27 -0.68 -20.31
N LEU A 936 -30.75 0.50 -19.88
CA LEU A 936 -32.14 0.94 -20.05
C LEU A 936 -32.45 1.52 -21.46
N THR A 937 -31.48 2.14 -22.14
CA THR A 937 -31.70 2.86 -23.41
C THR A 937 -31.39 2.02 -24.67
N ARG A 938 -30.64 0.92 -24.56
CA ARG A 938 -30.41 -0.03 -25.67
C ARG A 938 -31.09 -1.37 -25.42
N GLY A 939 -32.36 -1.34 -24.99
CA GLY A 939 -33.02 -2.54 -24.47
C GLY A 939 -34.55 -2.58 -24.47
N SER A 940 -35.27 -1.66 -25.14
CA SER A 940 -36.75 -1.71 -25.25
C SER A 940 -37.27 -2.82 -26.19
N HIS A 941 -36.44 -3.82 -26.47
CA HIS A 941 -36.85 -5.16 -26.85
C HIS A 941 -36.42 -6.14 -25.75
N ILE A 942 -37.11 -6.02 -24.61
CA ILE A 942 -37.57 -7.22 -23.92
C ILE A 942 -38.26 -8.04 -25.00
N ARG A 943 -37.71 -9.20 -25.33
CA ARG A 943 -38.48 -10.18 -26.09
C ARG A 943 -39.57 -10.62 -25.12
N ASP A 944 -40.82 -10.38 -25.46
CA ASP A 944 -41.94 -10.88 -24.68
C ASP A 944 -41.99 -12.41 -24.77
N HIS A 945 -41.14 -13.05 -23.99
CA HIS A 945 -41.61 -14.07 -23.05
C HIS A 945 -42.57 -13.41 -22.07
N ALA A 946 -43.70 -12.91 -22.59
CA ALA A 946 -44.89 -12.62 -21.82
C ALA A 946 -45.16 -13.89 -21.03
N ALA A 947 -45.10 -13.80 -19.71
CA ALA A 947 -45.00 -14.99 -18.88
C ALA A 947 -46.18 -15.93 -19.17
N ALA A 948 -45.87 -17.06 -19.81
CA ALA A 948 -46.39 -18.32 -19.31
C ALA A 948 -46.02 -18.31 -17.83
N GLN A 949 -47.01 -18.01 -16.98
CA GLN A 949 -46.88 -18.19 -15.55
C GLN A 949 -46.70 -19.69 -15.37
N GLY A 950 -45.44 -20.12 -15.29
CA GLY A 950 -45.09 -21.52 -15.29
C GLY A 950 -45.85 -22.20 -14.18
N ILE A 951 -46.70 -23.15 -14.55
CA ILE A 951 -47.14 -24.18 -13.60
C ILE A 951 -45.82 -24.80 -13.13
N PRO A 952 -45.45 -24.71 -11.84
CA PRO A 952 -44.20 -25.30 -11.38
C PRO A 952 -44.22 -26.79 -11.72
N ASN A 953 -43.08 -27.36 -12.15
CA ASN A 953 -42.95 -28.79 -12.40
C ASN A 953 -43.58 -29.54 -11.22
N MET A 954 -44.73 -30.15 -11.45
CA MET A 954 -45.46 -30.77 -10.35
C MET A 954 -44.70 -32.02 -9.90
N PRO A 955 -44.68 -32.33 -8.59
CA PRO A 955 -44.35 -33.68 -8.18
C PRO A 955 -45.33 -34.62 -8.91
N THR A 956 -44.83 -35.77 -9.37
CA THR A 956 -45.67 -36.86 -9.86
C THR A 956 -46.79 -37.10 -8.86
N GLN A 957 -48.04 -37.13 -9.33
CA GLN A 957 -49.10 -37.65 -8.47
C GLN A 957 -48.74 -39.11 -8.16
N GLY A 958 -48.76 -39.48 -6.88
CA GLY A 958 -48.62 -40.88 -6.51
C GLY A 958 -49.76 -41.69 -7.14
N PRO A 959 -49.61 -43.03 -7.25
CA PRO A 959 -50.67 -43.87 -7.79
C PRO A 959 -52.01 -43.57 -7.09
N PRO A 960 -53.14 -43.60 -7.83
CA PRO A 960 -54.46 -43.47 -7.24
C PRO A 960 -54.67 -44.53 -6.14
N PRO A 961 -55.58 -44.30 -5.17
CA PRO A 961 -55.82 -45.27 -4.10
C PRO A 961 -56.12 -46.66 -4.68
N PRO A 962 -55.64 -47.75 -4.04
CA PRO A 962 -55.59 -49.08 -4.65
C PRO A 962 -57.00 -49.61 -4.97
N GLN A 963 -57.38 -49.48 -6.23
CA GLN A 963 -58.62 -49.96 -6.82
C GLN A 963 -58.40 -51.28 -7.56
N LYS A 964 -59.50 -51.96 -7.91
CA LYS A 964 -59.46 -53.14 -8.78
C LYS A 964 -59.12 -52.67 -10.22
N PRO A 965 -58.14 -53.28 -10.91
CA PRO A 965 -57.92 -53.01 -12.32
C PRO A 965 -59.15 -53.40 -13.18
N VAL A 966 -59.50 -52.52 -14.10
CA VAL A 966 -60.51 -52.75 -15.15
C VAL A 966 -59.90 -53.66 -16.22
N ALA A 967 -60.61 -54.71 -16.64
CA ALA A 967 -60.15 -55.59 -17.69
C ALA A 967 -60.27 -54.93 -19.08
N PRO A 968 -59.37 -55.22 -20.05
CA PRO A 968 -59.46 -54.67 -21.41
C PRO A 968 -60.81 -54.91 -22.12
N THR A 969 -61.55 -55.96 -21.75
CA THR A 969 -62.90 -56.28 -22.26
C THR A 969 -64.01 -55.41 -21.66
N GLU A 970 -63.76 -54.74 -20.52
CA GLU A 970 -64.74 -53.93 -19.79
C GLU A 970 -64.68 -52.45 -20.21
N LEU A 971 -63.58 -52.00 -20.82
CA LEU A 971 -63.31 -50.60 -21.21
C LEU A 971 -64.44 -49.95 -22.03
N THR A 972 -65.04 -50.68 -22.99
CA THR A 972 -66.14 -50.16 -23.82
C THR A 972 -67.38 -49.80 -23.00
N GLY A 973 -67.58 -50.41 -21.83
CA GLY A 973 -68.67 -50.08 -20.91
C GLY A 973 -68.48 -48.78 -20.13
N LEU A 974 -67.23 -48.29 -20.04
CA LEU A 974 -66.92 -47.01 -19.36
C LEU A 974 -67.42 -45.80 -20.15
N LEU A 975 -67.42 -45.87 -21.49
CA LEU A 975 -67.86 -44.75 -22.32
C LEU A 975 -69.37 -44.46 -22.15
N PRO A 976 -69.81 -43.19 -22.08
CA PRO A 976 -71.23 -42.85 -22.05
C PRO A 976 -71.95 -43.21 -23.36
N ASP A 977 -73.27 -43.40 -23.29
CA ASP A 977 -74.09 -43.60 -24.50
C ASP A 977 -74.50 -42.27 -25.13
N ALA A 978 -74.98 -42.31 -26.38
CA ALA A 978 -75.37 -41.10 -27.12
C ALA A 978 -76.49 -40.29 -26.44
N ALA A 979 -77.36 -40.93 -25.66
CA ALA A 979 -78.39 -40.24 -24.89
C ALA A 979 -77.76 -39.45 -23.73
N THR A 980 -76.81 -40.06 -23.02
CA THR A 980 -76.04 -39.45 -21.95
C THR A 980 -75.20 -38.27 -22.46
N VAL A 981 -74.43 -38.45 -23.54
CA VAL A 981 -73.63 -37.36 -24.13
C VAL A 981 -74.52 -36.23 -24.66
N SER A 982 -75.65 -36.54 -25.33
CA SER A 982 -76.62 -35.52 -25.76
C SER A 982 -77.20 -34.73 -24.59
N ALA A 983 -77.47 -35.39 -23.45
CA ALA A 983 -77.97 -34.75 -22.24
C ALA A 983 -76.92 -33.83 -21.59
N VAL A 984 -75.63 -34.19 -21.63
CA VAL A 984 -74.55 -33.29 -21.18
C VAL A 984 -74.44 -32.07 -22.09
N MET A 985 -74.40 -32.31 -23.40
CA MET A 985 -74.13 -31.30 -24.43
C MET A 985 -75.33 -30.43 -24.80
N GLY A 986 -76.48 -30.62 -24.14
CA GLY A 986 -77.72 -29.86 -24.39
C GLY A 986 -78.23 -29.93 -25.83
N SER A 987 -77.80 -30.91 -26.60
CA SER A 987 -77.98 -30.98 -28.06
C SER A 987 -77.98 -32.43 -28.55
N THR A 988 -78.78 -32.73 -29.57
CA THR A 988 -78.92 -34.09 -30.09
C THR A 988 -77.66 -34.51 -30.85
N LEU A 989 -76.92 -35.46 -30.30
CA LEU A 989 -75.69 -36.00 -30.86
C LEU A 989 -75.89 -37.41 -31.40
N THR A 990 -75.27 -37.71 -32.54
CA THR A 990 -75.26 -39.07 -33.12
C THR A 990 -73.85 -39.65 -33.12
N VAL A 991 -73.75 -40.94 -32.78
CA VAL A 991 -72.49 -41.70 -32.88
C VAL A 991 -72.08 -41.74 -34.34
N SER A 992 -70.91 -41.17 -34.65
CA SER A 992 -70.37 -41.13 -36.01
C SER A 992 -69.60 -42.41 -36.39
N GLY A 993 -69.27 -43.21 -35.38
CA GLY A 993 -68.74 -44.56 -35.46
C GLY A 993 -68.02 -44.94 -34.18
N PRO A 994 -67.91 -46.24 -33.84
CA PRO A 994 -66.89 -46.69 -32.90
C PRO A 994 -65.51 -46.50 -33.53
N ASN A 995 -64.57 -45.86 -32.84
CA ASN A 995 -63.18 -45.82 -33.29
C ASN A 995 -62.52 -47.16 -32.91
N PRO A 996 -62.10 -47.99 -33.90
CA PRO A 996 -61.70 -49.37 -33.62
C PRO A 996 -60.35 -49.42 -32.89
N VAL A 997 -60.28 -50.35 -31.92
CA VAL A 997 -59.19 -50.64 -30.96
C VAL A 997 -57.76 -50.56 -31.53
N ASN A 998 -57.59 -50.84 -32.83
CA ASN A 998 -56.30 -51.05 -33.47
C ASN A 998 -55.70 -49.80 -34.14
N VAL A 999 -56.40 -48.66 -34.18
CA VAL A 999 -55.93 -47.44 -34.87
C VAL A 999 -56.02 -46.21 -33.96
N LEU A 1000 -55.02 -46.06 -33.10
CA LEU A 1000 -54.66 -44.74 -32.58
C LEU A 1000 -54.24 -43.87 -33.77
N SER A 1001 -54.82 -42.69 -33.91
CA SER A 1001 -54.72 -41.93 -35.15
C SER A 1001 -53.34 -41.31 -35.35
N THR A 1002 -52.72 -41.59 -36.50
CA THR A 1002 -51.40 -41.08 -36.89
C THR A 1002 -51.51 -39.66 -37.45
N TYR A 1003 -51.68 -38.68 -36.55
CA TYR A 1003 -51.54 -37.27 -36.93
C TYR A 1003 -50.08 -36.84 -36.86
N LEU A 1004 -49.65 -36.02 -37.82
CA LEU A 1004 -48.41 -35.25 -37.72
C LEU A 1004 -48.73 -33.90 -37.08
N VAL A 1005 -48.13 -33.62 -35.93
CA VAL A 1005 -48.28 -32.35 -35.22
C VAL A 1005 -46.94 -31.63 -35.16
N ASP A 1006 -46.91 -30.36 -35.54
CA ASP A 1006 -45.73 -29.50 -35.39
C ASP A 1006 -46.05 -28.30 -34.47
N PRO A 1007 -45.37 -28.15 -33.31
CA PRO A 1007 -44.33 -29.01 -32.75
C PRO A 1007 -44.85 -30.38 -32.27
N ALA A 1008 -44.09 -31.46 -32.47
CA ALA A 1008 -44.48 -32.83 -32.08
C ALA A 1008 -44.81 -32.99 -30.59
N LYS A 1009 -44.12 -32.23 -29.72
CA LYS A 1009 -44.42 -32.10 -28.29
C LYS A 1009 -45.81 -31.53 -27.97
N CYS A 1010 -46.58 -31.07 -28.95
CA CYS A 1010 -47.93 -30.55 -28.77
C CYS A 1010 -49.02 -31.51 -29.25
N ALA A 1011 -48.67 -32.71 -29.73
CA ALA A 1011 -49.64 -33.70 -30.21
C ALA A 1011 -50.67 -34.09 -29.15
N GLY A 1012 -50.20 -34.45 -27.96
CA GLY A 1012 -51.05 -34.75 -26.80
C GLY A 1012 -51.89 -33.58 -26.29
N VAL A 1013 -51.67 -32.35 -26.79
CA VAL A 1013 -52.52 -31.19 -26.49
C VAL A 1013 -53.54 -30.95 -27.61
N ALA A 1014 -53.12 -31.05 -28.87
CA ALA A 1014 -53.88 -30.63 -30.03
C ALA A 1014 -54.84 -31.68 -30.61
N ALA A 1015 -54.66 -32.98 -30.28
CA ALA A 1015 -55.52 -34.05 -30.77
C ALA A 1015 -55.64 -35.22 -29.79
N ALA A 1016 -56.89 -35.51 -29.38
CA ALA A 1016 -57.29 -36.73 -28.69
C ALA A 1016 -57.13 -37.97 -29.58
N GLY A 1017 -56.91 -39.14 -28.97
CA GLY A 1017 -56.89 -40.43 -29.69
C GLY A 1017 -55.61 -40.73 -30.49
N THR A 1018 -54.53 -40.00 -30.27
CA THR A 1018 -53.31 -40.09 -31.11
C THR A 1018 -52.19 -40.86 -30.42
N ALA A 1019 -51.41 -41.65 -31.17
CA ALA A 1019 -50.32 -42.43 -30.59
C ALA A 1019 -49.26 -41.56 -29.88
N GLN A 1020 -49.09 -40.30 -30.32
CA GLN A 1020 -48.17 -39.33 -29.70
C GLN A 1020 -48.73 -38.75 -28.38
N ALA A 1021 -50.04 -38.85 -28.12
CA ALA A 1021 -50.69 -38.40 -26.89
C ALA A 1021 -50.49 -39.36 -25.70
N TYR A 1022 -50.01 -40.59 -25.93
CA TYR A 1022 -49.90 -41.63 -24.88
C TYR A 1022 -48.45 -42.10 -24.61
N GLY A 1023 -47.48 -41.54 -25.33
CA GLY A 1023 -46.06 -41.83 -25.09
C GLY A 1023 -45.60 -43.19 -25.62
N PRO A 1024 -44.46 -43.73 -25.11
CA PRO A 1024 -43.87 -44.98 -25.60
C PRO A 1024 -44.47 -46.25 -24.97
N THR A 1025 -45.32 -46.11 -23.94
CA THR A 1025 -45.97 -47.21 -23.24
C THR A 1025 -47.27 -47.61 -23.95
N ASN A 1026 -47.25 -48.73 -24.66
CA ASN A 1026 -48.44 -49.25 -25.33
C ASN A 1026 -49.53 -49.63 -24.30
N PRO A 1027 -50.80 -49.24 -24.52
CA PRO A 1027 -51.92 -49.67 -23.69
C PRO A 1027 -52.22 -51.17 -23.87
N ALA A 1028 -52.75 -51.78 -22.81
CA ALA A 1028 -53.24 -53.17 -22.83
C ALA A 1028 -54.65 -53.31 -23.46
N GLY A 1029 -55.37 -52.20 -23.62
CA GLY A 1029 -56.63 -52.13 -24.37
C GLY A 1029 -57.06 -50.68 -24.59
N VAL A 1030 -57.84 -50.42 -25.64
CA VAL A 1030 -58.36 -49.09 -25.99
C VAL A 1030 -59.81 -49.21 -26.44
N ALA A 1031 -60.68 -48.31 -25.99
CA ALA A 1031 -62.00 -48.08 -26.58
C ALA A 1031 -62.20 -46.58 -26.84
N GLY A 1032 -62.94 -46.22 -27.89
CA GLY A 1032 -63.22 -44.81 -28.18
C GLY A 1032 -64.46 -44.59 -29.04
N LEU A 1033 -65.11 -43.45 -28.83
CA LEU A 1033 -66.32 -42.99 -29.53
C LEU A 1033 -66.14 -41.56 -30.01
N SER A 1034 -66.74 -41.24 -31.17
CA SER A 1034 -66.88 -39.87 -31.65
C SER A 1034 -68.34 -39.58 -32.01
N PHE A 1035 -68.81 -38.42 -31.56
CA PHE A 1035 -70.19 -37.94 -31.70
C PHE A 1035 -70.21 -36.60 -32.44
N ASN A 1036 -71.09 -36.48 -33.43
CA ASN A 1036 -71.31 -35.25 -34.18
C ASN A 1036 -72.73 -34.73 -33.94
N SER A 1037 -72.88 -33.40 -33.96
CA SER A 1037 -74.18 -32.72 -33.87
C SER A 1037 -74.70 -32.33 -35.25
N THR A 1038 -75.95 -31.86 -35.30
CA THR A 1038 -76.47 -31.12 -36.46
C THR A 1038 -75.88 -29.71 -36.56
N ASP A 1039 -75.32 -29.15 -35.48
CA ASP A 1039 -74.41 -28.00 -35.54
C ASP A 1039 -72.98 -28.50 -35.85
N PRO A 1040 -72.37 -28.14 -37.00
CA PRO A 1040 -71.02 -28.57 -37.36
C PRO A 1040 -69.94 -28.08 -36.40
N ASN A 1041 -70.22 -27.10 -35.52
CA ASN A 1041 -69.30 -26.63 -34.49
C ASN A 1041 -69.27 -27.52 -33.24
N VAL A 1042 -70.29 -28.36 -33.03
CA VAL A 1042 -70.42 -29.20 -31.82
C VAL A 1042 -70.03 -30.65 -32.13
N THR A 1043 -68.93 -31.09 -31.53
CA THR A 1043 -68.35 -32.43 -31.75
C THR A 1043 -67.68 -32.92 -30.46
N VAL A 1044 -67.89 -34.19 -30.10
CA VAL A 1044 -67.31 -34.83 -28.91
C VAL A 1044 -66.52 -36.06 -29.33
N THR A 1045 -65.33 -36.25 -28.77
CA THR A 1045 -64.50 -37.45 -28.95
C THR A 1045 -63.99 -37.90 -27.60
N GLU A 1046 -64.12 -39.19 -27.30
CA GLU A 1046 -63.78 -39.80 -26.02
C GLU A 1046 -62.99 -41.09 -26.27
N TYR A 1047 -61.91 -41.28 -25.50
CA TYR A 1047 -61.12 -42.51 -25.46
C TYR A 1047 -60.85 -42.93 -24.01
N VAL A 1048 -60.82 -44.24 -23.78
CA VAL A 1048 -60.35 -44.87 -22.54
C VAL A 1048 -59.32 -45.93 -22.86
N LEU A 1049 -58.18 -45.88 -22.17
CA LEU A 1049 -56.99 -46.70 -22.42
C LEU A 1049 -56.62 -47.44 -21.14
N GLY A 1050 -56.75 -48.76 -21.15
CA GLY A 1050 -56.36 -49.61 -20.02
C GLY A 1050 -54.88 -49.96 -20.06
N TYR A 1051 -54.20 -49.85 -18.92
CA TYR A 1051 -52.80 -50.22 -18.69
C TYR A 1051 -52.70 -51.46 -17.77
N PRO A 1052 -51.51 -52.07 -17.61
CA PRO A 1052 -51.36 -53.25 -16.74
C PRO A 1052 -51.72 -53.00 -15.28
N ASP A 1053 -51.47 -51.79 -14.79
CA ASP A 1053 -51.68 -51.34 -13.41
C ASP A 1053 -51.88 -49.81 -13.36
N ALA A 1054 -52.10 -49.29 -12.15
CA ALA A 1054 -52.34 -47.88 -11.89
C ALA A 1054 -51.08 -46.99 -11.97
N ASP A 1055 -49.89 -47.55 -11.68
CA ASP A 1055 -48.62 -46.81 -11.76
C ASP A 1055 -48.31 -46.45 -13.22
N HIS A 1056 -48.54 -47.36 -14.17
CA HIS A 1056 -48.38 -47.09 -15.60
C HIS A 1056 -49.34 -45.98 -16.09
N ALA A 1057 -50.63 -46.02 -15.71
CA ALA A 1057 -51.60 -45.00 -16.09
C ALA A 1057 -51.25 -43.61 -15.51
N ALA A 1058 -50.85 -43.55 -14.23
CA ALA A 1058 -50.41 -42.33 -13.56
C ALA A 1058 -49.08 -41.79 -14.14
N SER A 1059 -48.17 -42.66 -14.58
CA SER A 1059 -46.93 -42.27 -15.27
C SER A 1059 -47.24 -41.58 -16.59
N VAL A 1060 -48.12 -42.14 -17.42
CA VAL A 1060 -48.49 -41.54 -18.72
C VAL A 1060 -49.17 -40.19 -18.53
N GLN A 1061 -50.06 -40.04 -17.54
CA GLN A 1061 -50.67 -38.75 -17.22
C GLN A 1061 -49.60 -37.73 -16.76
N SER A 1062 -48.64 -38.16 -15.92
CA SER A 1062 -47.56 -37.31 -15.41
C SER A 1062 -46.61 -36.85 -16.52
N ASP A 1063 -46.25 -37.72 -17.46
CA ASP A 1063 -45.46 -37.35 -18.64
C ASP A 1063 -46.22 -36.37 -19.53
N GLN A 1064 -47.51 -36.61 -19.79
CA GLN A 1064 -48.33 -35.70 -20.60
C GLN A 1064 -48.47 -34.31 -19.98
N ILE A 1065 -48.63 -34.17 -18.66
CA ILE A 1065 -48.63 -32.85 -17.99
C ILE A 1065 -47.36 -32.04 -18.32
N ASN A 1066 -46.20 -32.70 -18.39
CA ASN A 1066 -44.93 -32.07 -18.75
C ASN A 1066 -44.80 -31.79 -20.27
N VAL A 1067 -45.39 -32.62 -21.12
CA VAL A 1067 -45.51 -32.42 -22.57
C VAL A 1067 -46.41 -31.23 -22.90
N TRP A 1068 -47.48 -31.00 -22.13
CA TRP A 1068 -48.47 -29.93 -22.37
C TRP A 1068 -47.95 -28.53 -22.01
N HIS A 1069 -47.12 -28.42 -20.95
CA HIS A 1069 -46.54 -27.15 -20.49
C HIS A 1069 -45.87 -26.31 -21.60
N PRO A 1070 -44.93 -26.83 -22.41
CA PRO A 1070 -44.24 -26.08 -23.48
C PRO A 1070 -45.09 -25.79 -24.74
N CYS A 1071 -46.41 -26.00 -24.68
CA CYS A 1071 -47.38 -25.74 -25.75
C CYS A 1071 -48.52 -24.79 -25.34
N ALA A 1072 -48.61 -24.40 -24.06
CA ALA A 1072 -49.58 -23.40 -23.63
C ALA A 1072 -49.33 -22.04 -24.32
N ARG A 1073 -50.39 -21.41 -24.84
CA ARG A 1073 -50.35 -20.16 -25.63
C ARG A 1073 -49.50 -20.25 -26.92
N THR A 1074 -49.42 -21.41 -27.55
CA THR A 1074 -48.79 -21.58 -28.88
C THR A 1074 -49.83 -21.94 -29.95
N THR A 1075 -49.41 -22.01 -31.21
CA THR A 1075 -50.19 -22.65 -32.29
C THR A 1075 -49.46 -23.93 -32.68
N ALA A 1076 -50.19 -25.03 -32.82
CA ALA A 1076 -49.67 -26.28 -33.37
C ALA A 1076 -50.35 -26.56 -34.72
N ASN A 1077 -49.61 -27.02 -35.71
CA ASN A 1077 -50.17 -27.42 -37.01
C ASN A 1077 -50.52 -28.91 -36.95
N LEU A 1078 -51.81 -29.24 -37.11
CA LEU A 1078 -52.35 -30.59 -37.11
C LEU A 1078 -52.55 -31.06 -38.56
N SER A 1079 -51.80 -32.09 -38.98
CA SER A 1079 -51.94 -32.70 -40.31
C SER A 1079 -52.42 -34.14 -40.19
N ALA A 1080 -53.48 -34.49 -40.90
CA ALA A 1080 -53.95 -35.87 -41.09
C ALA A 1080 -53.52 -36.40 -42.46
N ASP A 1081 -53.53 -37.72 -42.64
CA ASP A 1081 -53.24 -38.34 -43.94
C ASP A 1081 -54.21 -37.81 -45.02
N GLY A 1082 -53.65 -37.22 -46.08
CA GLY A 1082 -54.42 -36.64 -47.19
C GLY A 1082 -55.10 -35.29 -46.92
N GLN A 1083 -54.87 -34.65 -45.77
CA GLN A 1083 -55.38 -33.30 -45.45
C GLN A 1083 -54.26 -32.26 -45.38
N PRO A 1084 -54.48 -31.00 -45.78
CA PRO A 1084 -53.53 -29.92 -45.54
C PRO A 1084 -53.43 -29.60 -44.02
N PRO A 1085 -52.29 -29.13 -43.51
CA PRO A 1085 -52.12 -28.83 -42.08
C PRO A 1085 -53.09 -27.72 -41.61
N ALA A 1086 -53.86 -28.02 -40.57
CA ALA A 1086 -54.78 -27.08 -39.94
C ALA A 1086 -54.15 -26.46 -38.67
N PRO A 1087 -54.13 -25.13 -38.52
CA PRO A 1087 -53.61 -24.49 -37.31
C PRO A 1087 -54.59 -24.63 -36.14
N VAL A 1088 -54.12 -25.23 -35.04
CA VAL A 1088 -54.81 -25.35 -33.75
C VAL A 1088 -54.18 -24.35 -32.78
N GLY A 1089 -54.95 -23.35 -32.36
CA GLY A 1089 -54.53 -22.44 -31.29
C GLY A 1089 -54.65 -23.14 -29.94
N ILE A 1090 -53.56 -23.22 -29.18
CA ILE A 1090 -53.54 -23.80 -27.84
C ILE A 1090 -53.60 -22.65 -26.84
N GLY A 1091 -54.70 -22.55 -26.11
CA GLY A 1091 -54.99 -21.49 -25.14
C GLY A 1091 -54.33 -21.72 -23.79
N LYS A 1092 -55.15 -21.85 -22.75
CA LYS A 1092 -54.71 -22.07 -21.37
C LYS A 1092 -54.64 -23.56 -21.08
N VAL A 1093 -53.48 -24.02 -20.60
CA VAL A 1093 -53.33 -25.32 -19.93
C VAL A 1093 -53.61 -25.11 -18.43
N SER A 1094 -54.28 -26.08 -17.81
CA SER A 1094 -54.82 -26.01 -16.45
C SER A 1094 -54.94 -27.40 -15.83
N LEU A 1095 -55.01 -27.48 -14.50
CA LEU A 1095 -55.17 -28.74 -13.76
C LEU A 1095 -56.37 -28.69 -12.80
N PRO A 1096 -57.62 -28.53 -13.30
CA PRO A 1096 -58.82 -28.62 -12.46
C PRO A 1096 -58.92 -30.02 -11.81
N ASN A 1097 -59.09 -30.06 -10.49
CA ASN A 1097 -59.30 -31.30 -9.72
C ASN A 1097 -58.26 -32.41 -10.02
N GLY A 1098 -57.03 -32.05 -10.39
CA GLY A 1098 -55.97 -33.00 -10.74
C GLY A 1098 -56.02 -33.58 -12.16
N ARG A 1099 -57.06 -33.28 -12.96
CA ARG A 1099 -57.15 -33.65 -14.38
C ARG A 1099 -56.40 -32.64 -15.24
N ALA A 1100 -55.58 -33.08 -16.21
CA ALA A 1100 -54.89 -32.18 -17.11
C ALA A 1100 -55.88 -31.66 -18.15
N ALA A 1101 -56.02 -30.34 -18.31
CA ALA A 1101 -57.05 -29.77 -19.18
C ALA A 1101 -56.56 -28.53 -19.95
N ALA A 1102 -56.76 -28.52 -21.27
CA ALA A 1102 -56.32 -27.49 -22.20
C ALA A 1102 -57.49 -26.90 -23.00
N ASP A 1103 -57.53 -25.58 -23.10
CA ASP A 1103 -58.45 -24.87 -23.99
C ASP A 1103 -57.84 -24.79 -25.39
N LEU A 1104 -58.61 -25.12 -26.44
CA LEU A 1104 -58.18 -25.13 -27.83
C LEU A 1104 -59.08 -24.27 -28.73
N THR A 1105 -58.51 -23.76 -29.83
CA THR A 1105 -59.24 -23.08 -30.90
C THR A 1105 -58.92 -23.77 -32.23
N MET A 1106 -59.91 -24.43 -32.83
CA MET A 1106 -59.78 -25.20 -34.06
C MET A 1106 -60.62 -24.55 -35.17
N GLY A 1107 -59.97 -23.68 -35.97
CA GLY A 1107 -60.69 -22.80 -36.90
C GLY A 1107 -61.62 -21.86 -36.16
N ALA A 1108 -62.93 -21.98 -36.39
CA ALA A 1108 -63.96 -21.22 -35.68
C ALA A 1108 -64.45 -21.90 -34.37
N LYS A 1109 -64.06 -23.15 -34.10
CA LYS A 1109 -64.53 -23.90 -32.92
C LYS A 1109 -63.70 -23.55 -31.68
N THR A 1110 -64.37 -23.29 -30.56
CA THR A 1110 -63.78 -23.39 -29.22
C THR A 1110 -63.91 -24.81 -28.70
N CYS A 1111 -62.82 -25.37 -28.18
CA CYS A 1111 -62.80 -26.74 -27.67
C CYS A 1111 -62.07 -26.84 -26.32
N ARG A 1112 -62.32 -27.93 -25.59
CA ARG A 1112 -61.65 -28.31 -24.34
C ARG A 1112 -61.17 -29.75 -24.48
N HIS A 1113 -59.89 -29.97 -24.20
CA HIS A 1113 -59.28 -31.28 -24.10
C HIS A 1113 -58.98 -31.58 -22.63
N VAL A 1114 -59.36 -32.75 -22.13
CA VAL A 1114 -59.17 -33.22 -20.75
C VAL A 1114 -58.56 -34.61 -20.75
N LEU A 1115 -57.49 -34.81 -19.97
CA LEU A 1115 -56.77 -36.07 -19.79
C LEU A 1115 -56.63 -36.38 -18.30
N ALA A 1116 -57.02 -37.58 -17.87
CA ALA A 1116 -56.91 -38.03 -16.48
C ALA A 1116 -56.64 -39.53 -16.38
N ALA A 1117 -56.03 -39.98 -15.28
CA ALA A 1117 -55.93 -41.40 -14.93
C ALA A 1117 -56.78 -41.72 -13.69
N ASP A 1118 -57.44 -42.88 -13.68
CA ASP A 1118 -58.03 -43.48 -12.49
C ASP A 1118 -58.02 -45.01 -12.60
N SER A 1119 -57.85 -45.71 -11.47
CA SER A 1119 -57.41 -47.12 -11.43
C SER A 1119 -56.25 -47.35 -12.43
N ASN A 1120 -56.32 -48.38 -13.28
CA ASN A 1120 -55.40 -48.65 -14.39
C ASN A 1120 -55.82 -48.00 -15.73
N VAL A 1121 -56.73 -47.03 -15.75
CA VAL A 1121 -57.31 -46.45 -16.97
C VAL A 1121 -56.92 -45.00 -17.14
N LEU A 1122 -56.45 -44.63 -18.34
CA LEU A 1122 -56.30 -43.24 -18.78
C LEU A 1122 -57.52 -42.87 -19.64
N LEU A 1123 -58.21 -41.79 -19.29
CA LEU A 1123 -59.29 -41.20 -20.08
C LEU A 1123 -58.82 -39.93 -20.80
N ASP A 1124 -59.26 -39.77 -22.04
CA ASP A 1124 -58.96 -38.68 -22.97
C ASP A 1124 -60.28 -38.20 -23.58
N VAL A 1125 -60.63 -36.93 -23.36
CA VAL A 1125 -61.92 -36.33 -23.76
C VAL A 1125 -61.68 -34.99 -24.44
N LEU A 1126 -62.11 -34.86 -25.70
CA LEU A 1126 -62.09 -33.62 -26.48
C LEU A 1126 -63.51 -33.22 -26.87
N VAL A 1127 -63.98 -32.10 -26.30
CA VAL A 1127 -65.27 -31.48 -26.62
C VAL A 1127 -65.05 -30.19 -27.38
N CYS A 1128 -65.72 -29.99 -28.51
CA CYS A 1128 -65.85 -28.71 -29.20
C CYS A 1128 -67.30 -28.23 -29.13
N GLY A 1129 -67.49 -26.92 -28.94
CA GLY A 1129 -68.81 -26.29 -28.89
C GLY A 1129 -68.88 -25.10 -27.91
N PRO A 1130 -70.08 -24.52 -27.69
CA PRO A 1130 -70.31 -23.60 -26.57
C PRO A 1130 -70.11 -24.35 -25.24
N ASN A 1131 -69.67 -23.64 -24.20
CA ASN A 1131 -69.45 -24.19 -22.84
C ASN A 1131 -68.56 -25.45 -22.75
N ALA A 1132 -67.73 -25.73 -23.76
CA ALA A 1132 -66.94 -26.97 -23.88
C ALA A 1132 -66.12 -27.33 -22.64
N SER A 1133 -65.68 -26.35 -21.85
CA SER A 1133 -64.99 -26.56 -20.57
C SER A 1133 -65.84 -27.36 -19.56
N ALA A 1134 -67.06 -26.89 -19.29
CA ALA A 1134 -67.96 -27.54 -18.34
C ALA A 1134 -68.42 -28.92 -18.83
N HIS A 1135 -68.66 -29.06 -20.15
CA HIS A 1135 -69.12 -30.32 -20.72
C HIS A 1135 -68.03 -31.40 -20.73
N ALA A 1136 -66.78 -31.05 -21.05
CA ALA A 1136 -65.67 -32.02 -20.98
C ALA A 1136 -65.37 -32.45 -19.54
N ASP A 1137 -65.42 -31.51 -18.58
CA ASP A 1137 -65.20 -31.82 -17.16
C ASP A 1137 -66.34 -32.70 -16.57
N ASP A 1138 -67.59 -32.56 -17.04
CA ASP A 1138 -68.73 -33.43 -16.67
C ASP A 1138 -68.67 -34.83 -17.33
N LEU A 1139 -68.35 -34.92 -18.63
CA LEU A 1139 -68.14 -36.21 -19.32
C LEU A 1139 -66.98 -37.01 -18.72
N ALA A 1140 -65.85 -36.36 -18.46
CA ALA A 1140 -64.72 -36.97 -17.76
C ALA A 1140 -65.11 -37.46 -16.35
N THR A 1141 -66.03 -36.77 -15.67
CA THR A 1141 -66.56 -37.22 -14.37
C THR A 1141 -67.44 -38.46 -14.52
N LYS A 1142 -68.35 -38.49 -15.49
CA LYS A 1142 -69.21 -39.66 -15.76
C LYS A 1142 -68.46 -40.90 -16.24
N ILE A 1143 -67.26 -40.74 -16.80
CA ILE A 1143 -66.33 -41.84 -17.08
C ILE A 1143 -65.64 -42.31 -15.79
N THR A 1144 -65.14 -41.40 -14.94
CA THR A 1144 -64.59 -41.76 -13.61
C THR A 1144 -65.62 -42.46 -12.72
N ASP A 1145 -66.86 -41.96 -12.66
CA ASP A 1145 -67.96 -42.51 -11.85
C ASP A 1145 -68.39 -43.94 -12.26
N LYS A 1146 -67.90 -44.45 -13.40
CA LYS A 1146 -68.07 -45.83 -13.88
C LYS A 1146 -66.88 -46.75 -13.60
N ILE A 1147 -65.75 -46.21 -13.12
CA ILE A 1147 -64.54 -46.97 -12.73
C ILE A 1147 -64.64 -47.39 -11.26
N HIS A 1148 -65.35 -46.62 -10.44
CA HIS A 1148 -65.63 -46.88 -9.02
C HIS A 1148 -66.83 -47.83 -8.79
#